data_AF-A0A3E2HJS7-F1
#
_entry.id   AF-A0A3E2HJS7-F1
#
_cell.length_a   1.000
_cell.length_b   1.000
_cell.length_c   1.000
_cell.angle_alpha   90.00
_cell.angle_beta   90.00
_cell.angle_gamma   90.00
#
_symmetry.space_group_name_H-M   'P 1'
#
loop_
_entity.id
_entity.type
_entity.pdbx_description
1 polymer ?
#
loop_
_entity_poly.entity_id
_entity_poly.type
_entity_poly.pdbx_seq_one_letter_code
_entity_poly.pdbx_strand_id
1 'polypeptide(L)'
;MNYDHVSSTSDRTETSDEKMTVVTELEQPERGSLLRLDGGSNLPTSRNFNPDASIVLIGSRGSGKRTLGFIGAMHLGRRLVTEDHYFEEATGKSRGDFLRQYGNKEFYQRSVEVLKQMLDNNRRGCIIECGMGSLAKEAQEALAEFSQQYPVIYITRNRERIRELLNLGKEEAARLEAADLAHRRCSNMEYYNLHDPSCDGTETLPDYGSPTVSARLKHAKQDFCNFLDFVTGQGILRRGFESPFAIAALPPECRLHTYALSLRTSHLQDLDLEQLDYGADAVQLRMDNWAPDIQKLLAKQVAIIRRKLGIPVILHVTENLVGGMNDMAPTTLREQEIYFALLECALRVGVEYISLDLRYPHELAKRVIRASGQTKVIGHYLAPFNLDWHWDDEARMTEYQNAKALGCDSGRLSVIANKIFTPVTHPVEDLNVSLGEIQRFLPTAAEAMRTLYQNGTFDHLHFCHLGASVFYSLSPAMHSAAYEICGMSHDFHSLQVSSVEDIHRLCQDPDFGGAAITQPFKVEIMSRIGAKSYHAKAIGAVNTLLPLRKLPYNDPMDGSTQSLLLHANQRNKAGPVIAYYGDNTDFIGIMNSIRRNISPRNVVQPSKTTALVIGAGGMARAAVYALIQLGCRKIFMFNRTVEHAEEVARHFNSWTAGLSNEGNIVKVLKCRGDPWPLGYKQPTIIISCVPVSSVQGNAPANFEMPLQWFESPTGGVVCELAYKPLDTLLLKQTRRIRDQTKQAWVIVNGLEVLPEQAIAQFELMTGRKAPKGRMRAEVLKNLPKYE
;
A
#
# COMPACT_ATOMS: atom_id res chain seq x y z
N MET A 1 55.06 0.75 48.40
CA MET A 1 56.30 -0.01 48.63
C MET A 1 56.02 -1.46 48.29
N ASN A 2 56.92 -2.01 47.47
CA ASN A 2 57.06 -3.39 46.98
C ASN A 2 56.37 -4.49 47.80
N TYR A 3 55.80 -5.50 47.13
CA TYR A 3 56.50 -6.79 46.97
C TYR A 3 55.81 -7.70 45.94
N ASP A 4 56.64 -8.22 45.04
CA ASP A 4 56.41 -9.26 44.04
C ASP A 4 56.11 -10.65 44.63
N HIS A 5 55.48 -11.49 43.80
CA HIS A 5 55.77 -12.92 43.49
C HIS A 5 54.51 -13.79 43.42
N VAL A 6 54.37 -14.82 42.57
CA VAL A 6 54.93 -15.24 41.27
C VAL A 6 54.13 -16.48 40.84
N SER A 7 53.95 -16.66 39.51
CA SER A 7 53.61 -17.93 38.80
C SER A 7 52.21 -18.55 39.01
N SER A 8 51.55 -19.23 38.06
CA SER A 8 52.03 -19.99 36.90
C SER A 8 50.87 -20.24 35.89
N THR A 9 51.19 -20.03 34.60
CA THR A 9 50.85 -20.82 33.40
C THR A 9 49.51 -21.57 33.25
N SER A 10 48.78 -21.30 32.17
CA SER A 10 48.77 -22.21 31.00
C SER A 10 48.06 -21.60 29.79
N ASP A 11 48.72 -21.73 28.65
CA ASP A 11 48.33 -21.30 27.31
C ASP A 11 46.99 -21.86 26.82
N ARG A 12 46.17 -20.99 26.23
CA ARG A 12 45.38 -21.28 25.02
C ARG A 12 45.39 -20.06 24.12
N THR A 13 46.41 -19.97 23.29
CA THR A 13 46.44 -19.17 22.07
C THR A 13 45.52 -19.84 21.03
N GLU A 14 44.24 -19.45 21.02
CA GLU A 14 43.36 -19.66 19.87
C GLU A 14 43.31 -18.37 19.04
N THR A 15 43.86 -18.49 17.84
CA THR A 15 43.97 -17.52 16.75
C THR A 15 42.66 -16.83 16.42
N SER A 16 42.60 -15.51 16.64
CA SER A 16 41.46 -14.64 16.32
C SER A 16 41.55 -13.92 14.97
N ASP A 17 42.50 -14.28 14.10
CA ASP A 17 42.83 -13.51 12.88
C ASP A 17 42.35 -14.09 11.53
N GLU A 18 41.50 -15.12 11.51
CA GLU A 18 40.96 -15.71 10.25
C GLU A 18 39.48 -15.38 9.96
N LYS A 19 39.00 -14.22 10.42
CA LYS A 19 37.71 -13.68 9.95
C LYS A 19 37.94 -12.63 8.86
N MET A 20 37.57 -13.03 7.64
CA MET A 20 37.19 -12.15 6.52
C MET A 20 38.31 -11.56 5.65
N THR A 21 39.15 -12.43 5.09
CA THR A 21 39.99 -12.14 3.91
C THR A 21 39.38 -12.76 2.65
N VAL A 22 38.23 -12.22 2.21
CA VAL A 22 37.70 -12.42 0.84
C VAL A 22 37.19 -11.09 0.27
N VAL A 23 37.96 -10.01 0.47
CA VAL A 23 37.73 -8.69 -0.16
C VAL A 23 39.05 -8.16 -0.73
N THR A 24 39.93 -9.04 -1.19
CA THR A 24 41.22 -8.66 -1.79
C THR A 24 41.29 -9.22 -3.20
N GLU A 25 40.62 -8.51 -4.12
CA GLU A 25 40.97 -8.32 -5.54
C GLU A 25 39.83 -7.53 -6.23
N LEU A 26 39.39 -6.43 -5.61
CA LEU A 26 38.54 -5.44 -6.28
C LEU A 26 39.40 -4.20 -6.48
N GLU A 27 39.56 -3.83 -7.75
CA GLU A 27 40.30 -2.64 -8.19
C GLU A 27 39.93 -1.41 -7.33
N GLN A 28 40.95 -0.69 -6.85
CA GLN A 28 40.74 0.55 -6.13
C GLN A 28 39.97 1.54 -7.03
N PRO A 29 38.90 2.18 -6.54
CA PRO A 29 38.20 3.18 -7.33
C PRO A 29 39.10 4.42 -7.48
N GLU A 30 39.50 4.73 -8.71
CA GLU A 30 40.15 5.99 -9.04
C GLU A 30 39.31 7.17 -8.54
N ARG A 31 39.92 8.04 -7.72
CA ARG A 31 39.33 9.28 -7.23
C ARG A 31 39.22 10.28 -8.38
N GLY A 32 38.03 10.38 -8.98
CA GLY A 32 37.72 11.37 -10.01
C GLY A 32 36.29 11.91 -9.89
N SER A 33 36.17 13.23 -9.79
CA SER A 33 34.95 14.05 -9.67
C SER A 33 34.08 14.04 -10.96
N LEU A 34 33.51 12.89 -11.32
CA LEU A 34 32.57 12.77 -12.45
C LEU A 34 31.34 11.98 -12.01
N LEU A 35 30.14 12.44 -12.41
CA LEU A 35 28.89 11.67 -12.34
C LEU A 35 29.11 10.31 -13.02
N ARG A 36 29.42 9.27 -12.24
CA ARG A 36 29.51 7.88 -12.72
C ARG A 36 28.15 7.25 -12.54
N LEU A 37 27.41 7.13 -13.64
CA LEU A 37 26.25 6.25 -13.68
C LEU A 37 26.78 4.82 -13.76
N ASP A 38 26.70 4.08 -12.66
CA ASP A 38 27.19 2.71 -12.60
C ASP A 38 26.34 1.80 -13.50
N GLY A 39 26.93 1.35 -14.61
CA GLY A 39 26.44 0.26 -15.45
C GLY A 39 26.11 0.66 -16.89
N GLY A 40 26.70 -0.05 -17.85
CA GLY A 40 26.13 -0.15 -19.19
C GLY A 40 24.71 -0.70 -19.12
N SER A 41 23.86 -0.32 -20.08
CA SER A 41 22.44 -0.67 -20.09
C SER A 41 22.22 -2.17 -20.28
N ASN A 42 22.20 -2.94 -19.17
CA ASN A 42 21.79 -4.34 -19.16
C ASN A 42 20.26 -4.50 -19.08
N LEU A 43 19.51 -3.45 -19.46
CA LEU A 43 18.07 -3.56 -19.60
C LEU A 43 17.75 -4.50 -20.78
N PRO A 44 16.85 -5.47 -20.58
CA PRO A 44 16.44 -6.33 -21.67
C PRO A 44 15.71 -5.53 -22.75
N THR A 45 15.72 -6.06 -23.97
CA THR A 45 15.00 -5.46 -25.10
C THR A 45 13.50 -5.35 -24.83
N SER A 46 12.94 -6.22 -23.97
CA SER A 46 11.56 -6.14 -23.47
C SER A 46 11.48 -6.52 -22.01
N ARG A 47 10.65 -5.81 -21.23
CA ARG A 47 10.36 -6.08 -19.81
C ARG A 47 8.94 -6.61 -19.58
N ASN A 48 8.37 -7.26 -20.60
CA ASN A 48 7.11 -7.98 -20.48
C ASN A 48 7.39 -9.46 -20.18
N PHE A 49 7.30 -9.80 -18.90
CA PHE A 49 7.57 -11.15 -18.41
C PHE A 49 6.31 -12.02 -18.44
N ASN A 50 6.48 -13.34 -18.54
CA ASN A 50 5.36 -14.25 -18.40
C ASN A 50 4.72 -14.08 -16.99
N PRO A 51 3.39 -14.03 -16.85
CA PRO A 51 2.73 -13.95 -15.53
C PRO A 51 3.15 -15.03 -14.52
N ASP A 52 3.65 -16.19 -14.98
CA ASP A 52 4.16 -17.26 -14.13
C ASP A 52 5.70 -17.28 -13.98
N ALA A 53 6.43 -16.38 -14.65
CA ALA A 53 7.89 -16.30 -14.62
C ALA A 53 8.39 -16.10 -13.20
N SER A 54 9.38 -16.89 -12.79
CA SER A 54 10.00 -16.76 -11.47
C SER A 54 10.71 -15.42 -11.30
N ILE A 55 10.74 -14.93 -10.05
CA ILE A 55 11.35 -13.65 -9.68
C ILE A 55 12.57 -13.92 -8.82
N VAL A 56 13.72 -13.33 -9.18
CA VAL A 56 14.97 -13.48 -8.43
C VAL A 56 15.24 -12.23 -7.59
N LEU A 57 15.65 -12.41 -6.34
CA LEU A 57 16.04 -11.35 -5.41
C LEU A 57 17.54 -11.40 -5.13
N ILE A 58 18.26 -10.32 -5.43
CA ILE A 58 19.70 -10.17 -5.21
C ILE A 58 20.00 -8.91 -4.38
N GLY A 59 21.22 -8.78 -3.85
CA GLY A 59 21.65 -7.66 -3.00
C GLY A 59 22.45 -8.09 -1.78
N SER A 60 22.95 -7.13 -1.01
CA SER A 60 23.82 -7.37 0.14
C SER A 60 23.13 -8.06 1.31
N ARG A 61 23.93 -8.63 2.22
CA ARG A 61 23.45 -9.10 3.52
C ARG A 61 22.82 -7.92 4.28
N GLY A 62 21.69 -8.15 4.96
CA GLY A 62 20.97 -7.10 5.69
C GLY A 62 20.02 -6.23 4.86
N SER A 63 20.03 -6.34 3.51
CA SER A 63 19.12 -5.58 2.66
C SER A 63 17.65 -6.02 2.76
N GLY A 64 17.38 -7.24 3.24
CA GLY A 64 16.04 -7.76 3.52
C GLY A 64 15.51 -8.81 2.54
N LYS A 65 16.36 -9.32 1.64
CA LYS A 65 16.00 -10.30 0.58
C LYS A 65 15.14 -11.46 1.07
N ARG A 66 15.60 -12.23 2.06
CA ARG A 66 14.86 -13.40 2.59
C ARG A 66 13.47 -13.04 3.10
N THR A 67 13.34 -11.92 3.82
CA THR A 67 12.07 -11.45 4.35
C THR A 67 11.10 -11.00 3.24
N LEU A 68 11.61 -10.22 2.28
CA LEU A 68 10.82 -9.79 1.12
C LEU A 68 10.47 -10.98 0.23
N GLY A 69 11.36 -11.97 0.09
CA GLY A 69 11.14 -13.21 -0.62
C GLY A 69 9.95 -13.98 -0.05
N PHE A 70 9.88 -14.11 1.27
CA PHE A 70 8.73 -14.72 1.94
C PHE A 70 7.43 -13.93 1.71
N ILE A 71 7.48 -12.60 1.84
CA ILE A 71 6.31 -11.73 1.56
C ILE A 71 5.83 -11.93 0.11
N GLY A 72 6.74 -11.90 -0.85
CA GLY A 72 6.43 -12.06 -2.28
C GLY A 72 5.87 -13.44 -2.62
N ALA A 73 6.45 -14.50 -2.04
CA ALA A 73 6.01 -15.87 -2.23
C ALA A 73 4.55 -16.05 -1.74
N MET A 74 4.24 -15.54 -0.55
CA MET A 74 2.88 -15.55 -0.03
C MET A 74 1.91 -14.71 -0.87
N HIS A 75 2.30 -13.48 -1.24
CA HIS A 75 1.45 -12.55 -1.99
C HIS A 75 1.10 -13.07 -3.39
N LEU A 76 2.08 -13.67 -4.08
CA LEU A 76 1.88 -14.20 -5.43
C LEU A 76 1.39 -15.65 -5.44
N GLY A 77 1.31 -16.33 -4.29
CA GLY A 77 0.97 -17.75 -4.22
C GLY A 77 2.05 -18.65 -4.86
N ARG A 78 3.32 -18.27 -4.70
CA ARG A 78 4.49 -18.90 -5.34
C ARG A 78 5.36 -19.62 -4.30
N ARG A 79 6.16 -20.59 -4.76
CA ARG A 79 7.13 -21.28 -3.91
C ARG A 79 8.34 -20.39 -3.63
N LEU A 80 8.82 -20.35 -2.39
CA LEU A 80 10.08 -19.69 -2.04
C LEU A 80 11.23 -20.70 -2.19
N VAL A 81 12.27 -20.32 -2.93
CA VAL A 81 13.53 -21.07 -3.08
C VAL A 81 14.66 -20.20 -2.56
N THR A 82 15.47 -20.71 -1.64
CA THR A 82 16.61 -19.98 -1.07
C THR A 82 17.91 -20.68 -1.44
N GLU A 83 18.93 -19.92 -1.81
CA GLU A 83 20.23 -20.48 -2.22
C GLU A 83 20.84 -21.42 -1.18
N ASP A 84 20.74 -21.09 0.11
CA ASP A 84 21.29 -21.92 1.20
C ASP A 84 20.67 -23.33 1.23
N HIS A 85 19.33 -23.40 1.17
CA HIS A 85 18.61 -24.68 1.17
C HIS A 85 18.86 -25.47 -0.10
N TYR A 86 18.86 -24.80 -1.26
CA TYR A 86 19.10 -25.46 -2.54
C TYR A 86 20.54 -25.98 -2.65
N PHE A 87 21.52 -25.27 -2.08
CA PHE A 87 22.90 -25.74 -2.00
C PHE A 87 23.02 -26.99 -1.14
N GLU A 88 22.34 -27.03 0.00
CA GLU A 88 22.31 -28.22 0.87
C GLU A 88 21.64 -29.41 0.18
N GLU A 89 20.52 -29.20 -0.52
CA GLU A 89 19.85 -30.22 -1.32
C GLU A 89 20.76 -30.76 -2.45
N ALA A 90 21.46 -29.87 -3.16
CA ALA A 90 22.30 -30.24 -4.31
C ALA A 90 23.67 -30.84 -3.93
N THR A 91 24.16 -30.62 -2.72
CA THR A 91 25.49 -31.09 -2.27
C THR A 91 25.44 -32.09 -1.12
N GLY A 92 24.28 -32.25 -0.47
CA GLY A 92 24.10 -33.03 0.76
C GLY A 92 24.76 -32.41 2.00
N LYS A 93 25.26 -31.16 1.92
CA LYS A 93 25.97 -30.48 3.01
C LYS A 93 25.58 -29.01 3.09
N SER A 94 25.54 -28.48 4.31
CA SER A 94 25.39 -27.03 4.49
C SER A 94 26.57 -26.28 3.86
N ARG A 95 26.36 -25.01 3.48
CA ARG A 95 27.42 -24.16 2.92
C ARG A 95 28.64 -24.06 3.84
N GLY A 96 28.41 -23.96 5.16
CA GLY A 96 29.48 -23.89 6.15
C GLY A 96 30.27 -25.19 6.29
N ASP A 97 29.61 -26.33 6.23
CA ASP A 97 30.27 -27.64 6.25
C ASP A 97 31.06 -27.90 4.98
N PHE A 98 30.49 -27.54 3.83
CA PHE A 98 31.16 -27.64 2.55
C PHE A 98 32.43 -26.79 2.53
N LEU A 99 32.34 -25.53 2.99
CA LEU A 99 33.49 -24.63 3.06
C LEU A 99 34.59 -25.18 3.97
N ARG A 100 34.25 -25.69 5.15
CA ARG A 100 35.23 -26.29 6.08
C ARG A 100 35.92 -27.52 5.51
N GLN A 101 35.21 -28.32 4.72
CA GLN A 101 35.74 -29.57 4.20
C GLN A 101 36.55 -29.42 2.91
N TYR A 102 36.11 -28.56 1.99
CA TYR A 102 36.68 -28.47 0.65
C TYR A 102 37.44 -27.16 0.41
N GLY A 103 37.39 -26.22 1.35
CA GLY A 103 38.06 -24.92 1.25
C GLY A 103 37.33 -23.91 0.36
N ASN A 104 37.90 -22.71 0.29
CA ASN A 104 37.28 -21.55 -0.37
C ASN A 104 37.08 -21.76 -1.88
N LYS A 105 38.11 -22.24 -2.60
CA LYS A 105 38.11 -22.32 -4.07
C LYS A 105 37.00 -23.23 -4.59
N GLU A 106 36.93 -24.46 -4.11
CA GLU A 106 35.90 -25.44 -4.44
C GLU A 106 34.51 -24.95 -4.00
N PHE A 107 34.39 -24.30 -2.85
CA PHE A 107 33.13 -23.71 -2.41
C PHE A 107 32.62 -22.64 -3.38
N TYR A 108 33.48 -21.76 -3.89
CA TYR A 108 33.10 -20.74 -4.87
C TYR A 108 32.64 -21.36 -6.19
N GLN A 109 33.43 -22.27 -6.74
CA GLN A 109 33.09 -22.97 -7.99
C GLN A 109 31.75 -23.70 -7.85
N ARG A 110 31.59 -24.46 -6.76
CA ARG A 110 30.35 -25.19 -6.50
C ARG A 110 29.15 -24.27 -6.27
N SER A 111 29.35 -23.13 -5.62
CA SER A 111 28.27 -22.14 -5.41
C SER A 111 27.75 -21.57 -6.73
N VAL A 112 28.64 -21.26 -7.68
CA VAL A 112 28.26 -20.75 -9.00
C VAL A 112 27.51 -21.83 -9.79
N GLU A 113 27.98 -23.09 -9.78
CA GLU A 113 27.31 -24.21 -10.43
C GLU A 113 25.88 -24.42 -9.89
N VAL A 114 25.76 -24.47 -8.56
CA VAL A 114 24.48 -24.66 -7.87
C VAL A 114 23.53 -23.49 -8.17
N LEU A 115 24.03 -22.25 -8.20
CA LEU A 115 23.22 -21.08 -8.56
C LEU A 115 22.67 -21.22 -9.98
N LYS A 116 23.49 -21.61 -10.97
CA LYS A 116 23.04 -21.82 -12.36
C LYS A 116 21.95 -22.90 -12.42
N GLN A 117 22.17 -24.04 -11.75
CA GLN A 117 21.17 -25.11 -11.64
C GLN A 117 19.87 -24.63 -10.96
N MET A 118 19.98 -23.82 -9.91
CA MET A 118 18.84 -23.25 -9.21
C MET A 118 18.00 -22.37 -10.14
N LEU A 119 18.64 -21.50 -10.93
CA LEU A 119 17.95 -20.65 -11.89
C LEU A 119 17.27 -21.47 -12.99
N ASP A 120 17.95 -22.49 -13.53
CA ASP A 120 17.42 -23.32 -14.61
C ASP A 120 16.24 -24.19 -14.20
N ASN A 121 16.31 -24.83 -13.02
CA ASN A 121 15.29 -25.75 -12.54
C ASN A 121 14.03 -25.04 -12.01
N ASN A 122 14.11 -23.74 -11.74
CA ASN A 122 13.06 -22.99 -11.04
C ASN A 122 12.53 -21.79 -11.86
N ARG A 123 12.42 -21.93 -13.20
CA ARG A 123 12.01 -20.84 -14.11
C ARG A 123 10.56 -20.34 -13.95
N ARG A 124 9.66 -21.13 -13.36
CA ARG A 124 8.24 -20.78 -13.20
C ARG A 124 7.77 -20.91 -11.75
N GLY A 125 6.82 -20.07 -11.36
CA GLY A 125 6.05 -20.19 -10.12
C GLY A 125 6.86 -20.01 -8.83
N CYS A 126 8.06 -19.43 -8.90
CA CYS A 126 8.94 -19.28 -7.73
C CYS A 126 9.31 -17.82 -7.44
N ILE A 127 9.65 -17.57 -6.17
CA ILE A 127 10.51 -16.47 -5.75
C ILE A 127 11.85 -17.08 -5.34
N ILE A 128 12.93 -16.64 -5.95
CA ILE A 128 14.29 -17.17 -5.72
C ILE A 128 15.08 -16.11 -4.95
N GLU A 129 15.62 -16.47 -3.79
CA GLU A 129 16.49 -15.62 -3.01
C GLU A 129 17.95 -16.08 -3.15
N CYS A 130 18.80 -15.20 -3.68
CA CYS A 130 20.24 -15.44 -3.77
C CYS A 130 20.95 -14.87 -2.55
N GLY A 131 21.92 -15.61 -2.02
CA GLY A 131 22.86 -15.17 -0.99
C GLY A 131 24.02 -14.35 -1.56
N MET A 132 25.07 -14.16 -0.77
CA MET A 132 26.23 -13.34 -1.16
C MET A 132 27.08 -13.95 -2.29
N GLY A 133 26.85 -15.21 -2.65
CA GLY A 133 27.48 -15.86 -3.80
C GLY A 133 27.15 -15.16 -5.13
N SER A 134 26.05 -14.39 -5.18
CA SER A 134 25.67 -13.60 -6.35
C SER A 134 26.65 -12.50 -6.72
N LEU A 135 27.59 -12.13 -5.84
CA LEU A 135 28.64 -11.15 -6.14
C LEU A 135 29.78 -11.72 -6.99
N ALA A 136 29.93 -13.05 -7.09
CA ALA A 136 30.95 -13.65 -7.94
C ALA A 136 30.73 -13.28 -9.42
N LYS A 137 31.80 -13.07 -10.19
CA LYS A 137 31.72 -12.60 -11.58
C LYS A 137 30.87 -13.54 -12.44
N GLU A 138 31.12 -14.84 -12.36
CA GLU A 138 30.40 -15.86 -13.12
C GLU A 138 28.93 -16.00 -12.69
N ALA A 139 28.64 -15.68 -11.42
CA ALA A 139 27.27 -15.60 -10.92
C ALA A 139 26.55 -14.36 -11.48
N GLN A 140 27.23 -13.20 -11.52
CA GLN A 140 26.69 -11.98 -12.12
C GLN A 140 26.43 -12.15 -13.61
N GLU A 141 27.31 -12.84 -14.34
CA GLU A 141 27.12 -13.17 -15.76
C GLU A 141 25.87 -14.04 -15.97
N ALA A 142 25.70 -15.10 -15.17
CA ALA A 142 24.51 -15.96 -15.24
C ALA A 142 23.22 -15.21 -14.89
N LEU A 143 23.26 -14.33 -13.88
CA LEU A 143 22.13 -13.49 -13.49
C LEU A 143 21.80 -12.45 -14.56
N ALA A 144 22.81 -11.86 -15.21
CA ALA A 144 22.63 -10.91 -16.30
C ALA A 144 21.97 -11.57 -17.52
N GLU A 145 22.39 -12.79 -17.87
CA GLU A 145 21.75 -13.60 -18.91
C GLU A 145 20.30 -13.95 -18.54
N PHE A 146 20.07 -14.40 -17.30
CA PHE A 146 18.73 -14.70 -16.80
C PHE A 146 17.80 -13.48 -16.81
N SER A 147 18.34 -12.29 -16.46
CA SER A 147 17.60 -11.02 -16.46
C SER A 147 17.10 -10.60 -17.84
N GLN A 148 17.57 -11.23 -18.92
CA GLN A 148 17.03 -10.98 -20.27
C GLN A 148 15.58 -11.45 -20.43
N GLN A 149 15.17 -12.47 -19.67
CA GLN A 149 13.85 -13.10 -19.81
C GLN A 149 13.02 -13.10 -18.51
N TYR A 150 13.64 -12.83 -17.37
CA TYR A 150 12.99 -12.95 -16.06
C TYR A 150 13.23 -11.70 -15.20
N PRO A 151 12.32 -11.36 -14.27
CA PRO A 151 12.56 -10.30 -13.29
C PRO A 151 13.69 -10.68 -12.33
N VAL A 152 14.75 -9.87 -12.31
CA VAL A 152 15.84 -9.94 -11.34
C VAL A 152 15.88 -8.61 -10.58
N ILE A 153 15.45 -8.65 -9.32
CA ILE A 153 15.23 -7.48 -8.47
C ILE A 153 16.42 -7.31 -7.53
N TYR A 154 17.14 -6.20 -7.70
CA TYR A 154 18.15 -5.77 -6.75
C TYR A 154 17.50 -5.07 -5.55
N ILE A 155 17.65 -5.66 -4.36
CA ILE A 155 17.13 -5.12 -3.10
C ILE A 155 18.20 -4.26 -2.44
N THR A 156 17.93 -2.96 -2.33
CA THR A 156 18.83 -1.97 -1.71
C THR A 156 18.28 -1.46 -0.39
N ARG A 157 19.16 -0.97 0.49
CA ARG A 157 18.78 -0.38 1.78
C ARG A 157 19.77 0.72 2.19
N ASN A 158 19.37 1.57 3.14
CA ASN A 158 20.25 2.59 3.70
C ASN A 158 21.49 1.95 4.37
N ARG A 159 22.68 2.50 4.10
CA ARG A 159 23.95 1.98 4.62
C ARG A 159 24.02 1.98 6.14
N GLU A 160 23.61 3.06 6.80
CA GLU A 160 23.63 3.14 8.26
C GLU A 160 22.76 2.04 8.87
N ARG A 161 21.63 1.74 8.23
CA ARG A 161 20.77 0.64 8.68
C ARG A 161 21.41 -0.74 8.49
N ILE A 162 22.11 -0.98 7.38
CA ILE A 162 22.87 -2.23 7.19
C ILE A 162 23.98 -2.34 8.25
N ARG A 163 24.69 -1.24 8.51
CA ARG A 163 25.74 -1.15 9.52
C ARG A 163 25.23 -1.53 10.90
N GLU A 164 24.08 -0.98 11.32
CA GLU A 164 23.43 -1.32 12.58
C GLU A 164 22.97 -2.78 12.63
N LEU A 165 22.29 -3.26 11.58
CA LEU A 165 21.72 -4.62 11.56
C LEU A 165 22.79 -5.71 11.59
N LEU A 166 23.97 -5.43 11.05
CA LEU A 166 25.07 -6.38 10.96
C LEU A 166 26.21 -6.08 11.95
N ASN A 167 26.07 -5.06 12.80
CA ASN A 167 27.09 -4.60 13.74
C ASN A 167 28.46 -4.33 13.08
N LEU A 168 28.46 -3.67 11.91
CA LEU A 168 29.67 -3.42 11.12
C LEU A 168 30.36 -2.11 11.51
N GLY A 169 31.67 -2.04 11.25
CA GLY A 169 32.42 -0.78 11.25
C GLY A 169 32.00 0.14 10.09
N LYS A 170 32.34 1.44 10.17
CA LYS A 170 32.04 2.42 9.09
C LYS A 170 32.71 2.03 7.76
N GLU A 171 33.97 1.62 7.80
CA GLU A 171 34.72 1.23 6.59
C GLU A 171 34.20 -0.08 5.99
N GLU A 172 33.89 -1.06 6.84
CA GLU A 172 33.33 -2.34 6.42
C GLU A 172 31.95 -2.16 5.76
N ALA A 173 31.09 -1.31 6.32
CA ALA A 173 29.81 -0.96 5.72
C ALA A 173 29.98 -0.24 4.37
N ALA A 174 30.99 0.63 4.23
CA ALA A 174 31.29 1.29 2.96
C ALA A 174 31.82 0.31 1.90
N ARG A 175 32.67 -0.65 2.27
CA ARG A 175 33.14 -1.71 1.36
C ARG A 175 31.98 -2.61 0.91
N LEU A 176 31.10 -3.00 1.84
CA LEU A 176 29.92 -3.80 1.50
C LEU A 176 28.99 -3.05 0.55
N GLU A 177 28.75 -1.77 0.79
CA GLU A 177 27.95 -0.92 -0.11
C GLU A 177 28.58 -0.82 -1.51
N ALA A 178 29.88 -0.56 -1.60
CA ALA A 178 30.58 -0.48 -2.88
C ALA A 178 30.50 -1.80 -3.66
N ALA A 179 30.64 -2.95 -2.98
CA ALA A 179 30.47 -4.25 -3.60
C ALA A 179 29.01 -4.51 -4.03
N ASP A 180 28.04 -4.10 -3.22
CA ASP A 180 26.61 -4.31 -3.49
C ASP A 180 26.15 -3.62 -4.78
N LEU A 181 26.72 -2.46 -5.11
CA LEU A 181 26.45 -1.73 -6.36
C LEU A 181 26.69 -2.59 -7.61
N ALA A 182 27.55 -3.61 -7.55
CA ALA A 182 27.78 -4.52 -8.66
C ALA A 182 26.51 -5.29 -9.09
N HIS A 183 25.58 -5.56 -8.17
CA HIS A 183 24.31 -6.21 -8.48
C HIS A 183 23.44 -5.44 -9.49
N ARG A 184 23.64 -4.12 -9.62
CA ARG A 184 22.92 -3.32 -10.63
C ARG A 184 23.25 -3.78 -12.05
N ARG A 185 24.45 -4.32 -12.29
CA ARG A 185 24.88 -4.86 -13.59
C ARG A 185 24.18 -6.16 -13.95
N CYS A 186 23.73 -6.96 -12.99
CA CYS A 186 23.10 -8.26 -13.24
C CYS A 186 21.61 -8.31 -12.90
N SER A 187 20.97 -7.16 -12.72
CA SER A 187 19.53 -7.03 -12.46
C SER A 187 18.86 -6.15 -13.49
N ASN A 188 17.54 -6.27 -13.64
CA ASN A 188 16.71 -5.44 -14.52
C ASN A 188 15.63 -4.66 -13.74
N MET A 189 15.52 -4.89 -12.44
CA MET A 189 14.63 -4.21 -11.49
C MET A 189 15.41 -3.81 -10.24
N GLU A 190 14.96 -2.78 -9.54
CA GLU A 190 15.53 -2.30 -8.28
C GLU A 190 14.42 -1.93 -7.28
N TYR A 191 14.53 -2.37 -6.04
CA TYR A 191 13.60 -2.04 -4.97
C TYR A 191 14.35 -1.54 -3.74
N TYR A 192 14.01 -0.32 -3.29
CA TYR A 192 14.61 0.29 -2.11
C TYR A 192 13.82 -0.07 -0.85
N ASN A 193 14.37 -0.94 -0.01
CA ASN A 193 13.76 -1.40 1.22
C ASN A 193 13.92 -0.38 2.36
N LEU A 194 12.96 0.53 2.46
CA LEU A 194 12.87 1.52 3.54
C LEU A 194 12.83 0.89 4.93
N HIS A 195 13.17 1.69 5.94
CA HIS A 195 12.89 1.35 7.32
C HIS A 195 11.37 1.28 7.52
N ASP A 196 10.90 0.30 8.28
CA ASP A 196 9.49 0.18 8.64
C ASP A 196 9.34 0.46 10.14
N PRO A 197 8.83 1.65 10.53
CA PRO A 197 8.66 2.03 11.93
C PRO A 197 7.73 1.09 12.71
N SER A 198 6.90 0.28 12.05
CA SER A 198 6.09 -0.73 12.74
C SER A 198 6.91 -1.84 13.43
N CYS A 199 8.25 -1.80 13.29
CA CYS A 199 9.18 -2.64 14.02
C CYS A 199 9.72 -2.02 15.32
N ASP A 200 9.53 -0.73 15.57
CA ASP A 200 10.13 -0.02 16.71
C ASP A 200 9.35 -0.31 18.02
N GLY A 201 10.06 -0.63 19.12
CA GLY A 201 9.46 -0.94 20.44
C GLY A 201 9.57 -2.39 20.92
N THR A 202 10.36 -3.24 20.26
CA THR A 202 10.63 -4.61 20.72
C THR A 202 12.12 -4.93 20.66
N GLU A 203 12.79 -4.98 21.81
CA GLU A 203 14.13 -5.54 21.92
C GLU A 203 14.13 -7.00 21.40
N THR A 204 15.11 -7.35 20.57
CA THR A 204 15.15 -8.59 19.81
C THR A 204 15.85 -9.71 20.58
N LEU A 205 15.27 -10.91 20.57
CA LEU A 205 16.01 -12.16 20.69
C LEU A 205 16.30 -12.70 19.27
N PRO A 206 17.47 -13.31 19.03
CA PRO A 206 17.77 -13.94 17.75
C PRO A 206 16.99 -15.25 17.65
N ASP A 207 16.18 -15.49 16.61
CA ASP A 207 16.33 -16.70 15.78
C ASP A 207 15.25 -17.02 14.73
N TYR A 208 15.73 -17.80 13.74
CA TYR A 208 15.07 -18.75 12.81
C TYR A 208 13.69 -18.41 12.23
N GLY A 209 13.71 -17.93 10.97
CA GLY A 209 12.85 -18.43 9.88
C GLY A 209 11.31 -18.40 10.01
N SER A 210 10.75 -17.78 11.04
CA SER A 210 9.32 -17.90 11.36
C SER A 210 8.43 -16.95 10.53
N PRO A 211 7.20 -17.37 10.14
CA PRO A 211 6.19 -16.54 9.44
C PRO A 211 5.74 -15.27 10.21
N THR A 212 6.26 -15.06 11.42
CA THR A 212 6.00 -13.93 12.33
C THR A 212 6.56 -12.59 11.86
N VAL A 213 7.49 -12.56 10.89
CA VAL A 213 8.11 -11.31 10.41
C VAL A 213 7.14 -10.48 9.52
N SER A 214 6.25 -11.14 8.76
CA SER A 214 5.30 -10.47 7.87
C SER A 214 4.31 -9.54 8.59
N ALA A 215 4.02 -9.83 9.87
CA ALA A 215 3.12 -9.01 10.68
C ALA A 215 3.77 -7.73 11.25
N ARG A 216 5.11 -7.71 11.39
CA ARG A 216 5.88 -6.56 11.92
C ARG A 216 6.25 -5.53 10.85
N LEU A 217 6.15 -5.90 9.58
CA LEU A 217 6.53 -5.10 8.42
C LEU A 217 5.29 -4.66 7.64
N LYS A 218 4.35 -4.00 8.33
CA LYS A 218 3.03 -3.70 7.76
C LYS A 218 3.17 -2.88 6.47
N HIS A 219 3.98 -1.83 6.54
CA HIS A 219 4.09 -0.91 5.44
C HIS A 219 5.01 -1.49 4.34
N ALA A 220 6.07 -2.21 4.71
CA ALA A 220 6.99 -2.82 3.76
C ALA A 220 6.36 -3.98 3.00
N LYS A 221 5.50 -4.75 3.67
CA LYS A 221 4.65 -5.74 3.02
C LYS A 221 3.78 -5.11 1.95
N GLN A 222 2.98 -4.10 2.31
CA GLN A 222 2.03 -3.50 1.37
C GLN A 222 2.73 -2.89 0.14
N ASP A 223 3.80 -2.15 0.38
CA ASP A 223 4.58 -1.48 -0.66
C ASP A 223 5.27 -2.50 -1.59
N PHE A 224 5.91 -3.54 -1.04
CA PHE A 224 6.53 -4.57 -1.86
C PHE A 224 5.50 -5.42 -2.63
N CYS A 225 4.35 -5.74 -2.03
CA CYS A 225 3.23 -6.39 -2.73
C CYS A 225 2.77 -5.56 -3.94
N ASN A 226 2.58 -4.24 -3.77
CA ASN A 226 2.21 -3.34 -4.85
C ASN A 226 3.27 -3.28 -5.95
N PHE A 227 4.55 -3.27 -5.57
CA PHE A 227 5.67 -3.34 -6.52
C PHE A 227 5.65 -4.64 -7.33
N LEU A 228 5.45 -5.79 -6.69
CA LEU A 228 5.32 -7.08 -7.39
C LEU A 228 4.11 -7.13 -8.32
N ASP A 229 2.97 -6.60 -7.88
CA ASP A 229 1.76 -6.49 -8.70
C ASP A 229 1.99 -5.64 -9.95
N PHE A 230 2.79 -4.57 -9.84
CA PHE A 230 3.23 -3.76 -10.97
C PHE A 230 4.18 -4.56 -11.88
N VAL A 231 5.24 -5.17 -11.34
CA VAL A 231 6.23 -5.92 -12.12
C VAL A 231 5.61 -7.10 -12.89
N THR A 232 4.61 -7.75 -12.31
CA THR A 232 3.93 -8.91 -12.91
C THR A 232 2.72 -8.54 -13.78
N GLY A 233 2.30 -7.27 -13.81
CA GLY A 233 1.09 -6.82 -14.51
C GLY A 233 -0.23 -7.33 -13.91
N GLN A 234 -0.23 -7.92 -12.71
CA GLN A 234 -1.42 -8.51 -12.09
C GLN A 234 -2.22 -7.55 -11.21
N GLY A 235 -1.71 -6.35 -10.91
CA GLY A 235 -2.32 -5.42 -9.95
C GLY A 235 -3.73 -4.97 -10.30
N ILE A 236 -3.98 -4.61 -11.56
CA ILE A 236 -5.29 -4.13 -12.02
C ILE A 236 -6.33 -5.24 -11.93
N LEU A 237 -5.98 -6.45 -12.37
CA LEU A 237 -6.87 -7.61 -12.31
C LEU A 237 -7.26 -7.91 -10.86
N ARG A 238 -6.28 -8.06 -9.96
CA ARG A 238 -6.53 -8.38 -8.55
C ARG A 238 -7.44 -7.35 -7.86
N ARG A 239 -7.19 -6.06 -8.08
CA ARG A 239 -7.97 -4.98 -7.43
C ARG A 239 -9.34 -4.76 -8.07
N GLY A 240 -9.45 -4.92 -9.39
CA GLY A 240 -10.73 -4.86 -10.10
C GLY A 240 -11.70 -6.00 -9.72
N PHE A 241 -11.17 -7.18 -9.39
CA PHE A 241 -11.98 -8.29 -8.87
C PHE A 241 -12.51 -8.06 -7.45
N GLU A 242 -11.83 -7.24 -6.63
CA GLU A 242 -12.28 -6.93 -5.26
C GLU A 242 -13.47 -5.95 -5.27
N SER A 243 -13.31 -4.80 -5.94
CA SER A 243 -14.39 -3.81 -6.14
C SER A 243 -14.10 -2.89 -7.34
N PRO A 244 -14.96 -2.83 -8.38
CA PRO A 244 -14.80 -1.92 -9.52
C PRO A 244 -14.84 -0.43 -9.15
N PHE A 245 -15.36 -0.08 -7.97
CA PHE A 245 -15.38 1.30 -7.47
C PHE A 245 -14.12 1.70 -6.71
N ALA A 246 -13.22 0.75 -6.41
CA ALA A 246 -11.94 1.07 -5.80
C ALA A 246 -11.14 2.02 -6.69
N ILE A 247 -10.43 2.98 -6.10
CA ILE A 247 -9.60 3.97 -6.84
C ILE A 247 -8.66 3.26 -7.82
N ALA A 248 -8.04 2.17 -7.37
CA ALA A 248 -7.07 1.42 -8.16
C ALA A 248 -7.67 0.50 -9.24
N ALA A 249 -9.00 0.39 -9.36
CA ALA A 249 -9.65 -0.40 -10.41
C ALA A 249 -9.55 0.27 -11.79
N LEU A 250 -9.40 1.60 -11.83
CA LEU A 250 -9.09 2.36 -13.04
C LEU A 250 -7.75 3.09 -12.89
N PRO A 251 -6.82 2.92 -13.85
CA PRO A 251 -5.60 3.71 -13.84
C PRO A 251 -5.93 5.19 -14.09
N PRO A 252 -5.12 6.14 -13.59
CA PRO A 252 -5.41 7.58 -13.69
C PRO A 252 -5.78 8.09 -15.09
N GLU A 253 -5.11 7.63 -16.15
CA GLU A 253 -5.36 8.05 -17.53
C GLU A 253 -6.72 7.58 -18.10
N CYS A 254 -7.39 6.64 -17.44
CA CYS A 254 -8.74 6.20 -17.81
C CYS A 254 -9.84 6.90 -16.99
N ARG A 255 -9.49 7.75 -16.03
CA ARG A 255 -10.46 8.47 -15.19
C ARG A 255 -10.86 9.80 -15.82
N LEU A 256 -12.06 10.31 -15.50
CA LEU A 256 -12.60 11.54 -16.11
C LEU A 256 -11.70 12.77 -15.93
N HIS A 257 -11.21 13.02 -14.71
CA HIS A 257 -10.30 14.12 -14.40
C HIS A 257 -9.23 13.66 -13.42
N THR A 258 -7.95 13.85 -13.73
CA THR A 258 -6.84 13.47 -12.86
C THR A 258 -5.78 14.54 -12.72
N TYR A 259 -5.15 14.55 -11.55
CA TYR A 259 -4.16 15.54 -11.18
C TYR A 259 -2.81 14.90 -10.86
N ALA A 260 -1.73 15.53 -11.30
CA ALA A 260 -0.36 15.14 -11.02
C ALA A 260 0.29 16.19 -10.11
N LEU A 261 0.53 15.83 -8.85
CA LEU A 261 1.22 16.71 -7.90
C LEU A 261 2.69 16.86 -8.31
N SER A 262 3.08 18.07 -8.69
CA SER A 262 4.43 18.36 -9.16
C SER A 262 5.36 18.56 -7.96
N LEU A 263 6.30 17.64 -7.72
CA LEU A 263 7.29 17.71 -6.64
C LEU A 263 8.70 17.75 -7.22
N ARG A 264 9.60 18.50 -6.60
CA ARG A 264 11.02 18.54 -6.99
C ARG A 264 11.87 17.61 -6.12
N THR A 265 12.89 16.99 -6.74
CA THR A 265 13.81 16.09 -6.01
C THR A 265 14.63 16.79 -4.92
N SER A 266 14.96 18.07 -5.12
CA SER A 266 15.69 18.91 -4.17
C SER A 266 14.93 19.14 -2.86
N HIS A 267 13.60 19.31 -2.92
CA HIS A 267 12.77 19.68 -1.75
C HIS A 267 12.18 18.50 -1.00
N LEU A 268 12.29 17.29 -1.54
CA LEU A 268 11.62 16.11 -0.98
C LEU A 268 12.15 15.69 0.39
N GLN A 269 13.34 16.15 0.79
CA GLN A 269 13.95 15.82 2.08
C GLN A 269 13.30 16.57 3.25
N ASP A 270 12.81 17.79 3.00
CA ASP A 270 12.27 18.68 4.03
C ASP A 270 10.74 18.65 4.11
N LEU A 271 10.10 17.89 3.21
CA LEU A 271 8.65 17.88 3.04
C LEU A 271 7.99 16.73 3.80
N ASP A 272 7.02 17.07 4.65
CA ASP A 272 6.14 16.08 5.27
C ASP A 272 5.09 15.62 4.25
N LEU A 273 5.41 14.53 3.54
CA LEU A 273 4.52 13.96 2.54
C LEU A 273 3.17 13.51 3.11
N GLU A 274 3.03 13.26 4.41
CA GLU A 274 1.72 12.88 4.96
C GLU A 274 0.69 14.00 4.84
N GLN A 275 1.14 15.25 4.73
CA GLN A 275 0.25 16.41 4.49
C GLN A 275 -0.23 16.52 3.04
N LEU A 276 0.35 15.72 2.13
CA LEU A 276 0.04 15.73 0.69
C LEU A 276 -0.81 14.51 0.28
N ASP A 277 -1.38 13.78 1.24
CA ASP A 277 -2.02 12.47 1.02
C ASP A 277 -3.40 12.52 0.30
N TYR A 278 -3.79 13.69 -0.22
CA TYR A 278 -5.11 13.93 -0.82
C TYR A 278 -5.06 14.76 -2.11
N GLY A 279 -6.16 14.67 -2.88
CA GLY A 279 -6.41 15.49 -4.06
C GLY A 279 -5.69 15.04 -5.35
N ALA A 280 -4.46 14.55 -5.28
CA ALA A 280 -3.69 14.11 -6.44
C ALA A 280 -3.88 12.62 -6.77
N ASP A 281 -3.82 12.27 -8.07
CA ASP A 281 -3.90 10.89 -8.56
C ASP A 281 -2.54 10.31 -8.92
N ALA A 282 -1.53 11.16 -9.09
CA ALA A 282 -0.14 10.78 -9.30
C ALA A 282 0.79 11.87 -8.75
N VAL A 283 2.06 11.52 -8.54
CA VAL A 283 3.14 12.47 -8.26
C VAL A 283 4.00 12.61 -9.49
N GLN A 284 4.12 13.82 -10.03
CA GLN A 284 5.14 14.15 -11.01
C GLN A 284 6.42 14.54 -10.28
N LEU A 285 7.36 13.59 -10.19
CA LEU A 285 8.68 13.82 -9.60
C LEU A 285 9.60 14.46 -10.65
N ARG A 286 9.84 15.76 -10.48
CA ARG A 286 10.74 16.57 -11.32
C ARG A 286 12.16 16.45 -10.82
N MET A 287 13.04 15.91 -11.66
CA MET A 287 14.46 15.82 -11.34
C MET A 287 15.14 17.16 -11.63
N ASP A 288 15.67 17.77 -10.57
CA ASP A 288 16.32 19.08 -10.57
C ASP A 288 17.65 19.11 -9.79
N ASN A 289 18.02 17.99 -9.16
CA ASN A 289 19.27 17.81 -8.43
C ASN A 289 20.11 16.68 -9.03
N TRP A 290 21.44 16.90 -9.11
CA TRP A 290 22.38 16.04 -9.84
C TRP A 290 23.53 15.58 -8.92
N ALA A 291 23.22 14.68 -7.98
CA ALA A 291 24.22 14.09 -7.10
C ALA A 291 24.94 12.90 -7.76
N PRO A 292 26.21 12.60 -7.42
CA PRO A 292 26.91 11.39 -7.87
C PRO A 292 26.11 10.10 -7.66
N ASP A 293 25.35 10.01 -6.57
CA ASP A 293 24.52 8.84 -6.21
C ASP A 293 23.07 8.93 -6.70
N ILE A 294 22.80 9.66 -7.81
CA ILE A 294 21.44 9.99 -8.25
C ILE A 294 20.53 8.75 -8.43
N GLN A 295 21.07 7.63 -8.91
CA GLN A 295 20.30 6.39 -9.09
C GLN A 295 19.76 5.86 -7.76
N LYS A 296 20.60 5.87 -6.72
CA LYS A 296 20.22 5.43 -5.37
C LYS A 296 19.27 6.43 -4.72
N LEU A 297 19.52 7.74 -4.92
CA LEU A 297 18.62 8.79 -4.43
C LEU A 297 17.23 8.65 -5.06
N LEU A 298 17.15 8.45 -6.37
CA LEU A 298 15.90 8.23 -7.09
C LEU A 298 15.15 7.01 -6.56
N ALA A 299 15.82 5.87 -6.41
CA ALA A 299 15.23 4.66 -5.84
C ALA A 299 14.65 4.90 -4.44
N LYS A 300 15.38 5.63 -3.59
CA LYS A 300 14.91 6.02 -2.25
C LYS A 300 13.69 6.95 -2.32
N GLN A 301 13.73 8.00 -3.15
CA GLN A 301 12.64 8.98 -3.21
C GLN A 301 11.34 8.38 -3.76
N VAL A 302 11.44 7.57 -4.82
CA VAL A 302 10.27 6.84 -5.34
C VAL A 302 9.69 5.91 -4.28
N ALA A 303 10.53 5.19 -3.53
CA ALA A 303 10.05 4.34 -2.43
C ALA A 303 9.36 5.15 -1.33
N ILE A 304 9.88 6.34 -0.96
CA ILE A 304 9.27 7.20 0.06
C ILE A 304 7.89 7.70 -0.41
N ILE A 305 7.79 8.18 -1.65
CA ILE A 305 6.54 8.64 -2.26
C ILE A 305 5.49 7.52 -2.26
N ARG A 306 5.83 6.33 -2.75
CA ARG A 306 4.91 5.17 -2.78
C ARG A 306 4.45 4.77 -1.39
N ARG A 307 5.36 4.79 -0.42
CA ARG A 307 5.11 4.40 0.97
C ARG A 307 4.16 5.37 1.69
N LYS A 308 4.32 6.67 1.45
CA LYS A 308 3.58 7.73 2.16
C LYS A 308 2.27 8.09 1.45
N LEU A 309 2.30 8.28 0.13
CA LEU A 309 1.16 8.77 -0.64
C LEU A 309 0.32 7.65 -1.26
N GLY A 310 0.92 6.51 -1.60
CA GLY A 310 0.21 5.36 -2.16
C GLY A 310 -0.47 5.64 -3.51
N ILE A 311 0.06 6.59 -4.28
CA ILE A 311 -0.35 6.95 -5.64
C ILE A 311 0.81 6.73 -6.64
N PRO A 312 0.53 6.53 -7.94
CA PRO A 312 1.52 6.39 -9.00
C PRO A 312 2.55 7.53 -9.09
N VAL A 313 3.74 7.22 -9.60
CA VAL A 313 4.81 8.18 -9.84
C VAL A 313 5.04 8.38 -11.35
N ILE A 314 5.08 9.64 -11.77
CA ILE A 314 5.51 10.09 -13.09
C ILE A 314 6.91 10.68 -12.93
N LEU A 315 7.94 10.04 -13.48
CA LEU A 315 9.26 10.65 -13.51
C LEU A 315 9.36 11.65 -14.67
N HIS A 316 9.76 12.88 -14.35
CA HIS A 316 10.00 13.93 -15.34
C HIS A 316 11.41 14.50 -15.15
N VAL A 317 12.28 14.26 -16.12
CA VAL A 317 13.67 14.76 -16.10
C VAL A 317 13.68 16.16 -16.74
N THR A 318 14.11 17.18 -15.99
CA THR A 318 14.05 18.58 -16.46
C THR A 318 15.26 18.98 -17.31
N GLU A 319 15.08 20.05 -18.09
CA GLU A 319 15.98 20.48 -19.18
C GLU A 319 17.24 21.22 -18.68
N ASN A 320 17.24 21.72 -17.44
CA ASN A 320 18.39 22.45 -16.86
C ASN A 320 19.45 21.49 -16.30
N LEU A 321 19.97 20.60 -17.14
CA LEU A 321 21.07 19.69 -16.80
C LEU A 321 22.36 20.45 -16.48
N VAL A 322 22.58 21.63 -17.09
CA VAL A 322 23.77 22.47 -16.91
C VAL A 322 23.42 23.97 -17.03
N GLY A 323 22.73 24.55 -16.02
CA GLY A 323 22.77 25.99 -15.71
C GLY A 323 22.71 27.03 -16.85
N GLY A 324 21.96 26.80 -17.94
CA GLY A 324 21.81 27.73 -19.06
C GLY A 324 20.35 28.11 -19.28
N MET A 325 20.07 29.41 -19.43
CA MET A 325 18.73 29.98 -19.64
C MET A 325 18.15 29.78 -21.07
N ASN A 326 18.61 28.80 -21.85
CA ASN A 326 18.19 28.67 -23.25
C ASN A 326 17.37 27.39 -23.48
N ASP A 327 16.10 27.58 -23.87
CA ASP A 327 15.10 26.59 -24.33
C ASP A 327 15.48 25.84 -25.63
N MET A 328 16.77 25.56 -25.84
CA MET A 328 17.27 24.76 -26.97
C MET A 328 17.39 23.29 -26.55
N ALA A 329 17.21 22.37 -27.52
CA ALA A 329 17.48 20.95 -27.30
C ALA A 329 18.90 20.74 -26.70
N PRO A 330 19.08 19.74 -25.81
CA PRO A 330 20.36 19.51 -25.13
C PRO A 330 21.46 19.29 -26.16
N THR A 331 22.46 20.17 -26.11
CA THR A 331 23.43 20.34 -27.18
C THR A 331 24.60 19.37 -27.06
N THR A 332 24.77 18.68 -25.92
CA THR A 332 25.90 17.77 -25.71
C THR A 332 25.48 16.29 -25.69
N LEU A 333 26.29 15.42 -26.32
CA LEU A 333 26.11 13.95 -26.25
C LEU A 333 26.01 13.43 -24.81
N ARG A 334 26.78 14.05 -23.90
CA ARG A 334 26.81 13.69 -22.47
C ARG A 334 25.47 13.95 -21.77
N GLU A 335 24.80 15.06 -22.07
CA GLU A 335 23.47 15.36 -21.53
C GLU A 335 22.44 14.32 -21.98
N GLN A 336 22.53 13.89 -23.24
CA GLN A 336 21.66 12.83 -23.78
C GLN A 336 21.89 11.50 -23.08
N GLU A 337 23.14 11.09 -22.89
CA GLU A 337 23.49 9.87 -22.16
C GLU A 337 22.95 9.87 -20.72
N ILE A 338 23.12 10.99 -20.01
CA ILE A 338 22.62 11.14 -18.64
C ILE A 338 21.08 11.07 -18.61
N TYR A 339 20.41 11.80 -19.51
CA TYR A 339 18.96 11.80 -19.62
C TYR A 339 18.39 10.39 -19.80
N PHE A 340 18.89 9.65 -20.80
CA PHE A 340 18.41 8.31 -21.08
C PHE A 340 18.78 7.31 -19.98
N ALA A 341 19.95 7.43 -19.36
CA ALA A 341 20.32 6.59 -18.22
C ALA A 341 19.41 6.81 -16.99
N LEU A 342 18.87 8.02 -16.80
CA LEU A 342 17.90 8.30 -15.74
C LEU A 342 16.52 7.74 -16.04
N LEU A 343 16.06 7.82 -17.30
CA LEU A 343 14.84 7.12 -17.71
C LEU A 343 14.99 5.61 -17.50
N GLU A 344 16.13 5.05 -17.85
CA GLU A 344 16.46 3.64 -17.59
C GLU A 344 16.50 3.31 -16.09
N CYS A 345 17.02 4.20 -15.25
CA CYS A 345 16.94 4.05 -13.80
C CYS A 345 15.48 4.05 -13.30
N ALA A 346 14.64 4.93 -13.85
CA ALA A 346 13.21 4.98 -13.56
C ALA A 346 12.51 3.65 -13.88
N LEU A 347 12.83 3.08 -15.05
CA LEU A 347 12.34 1.78 -15.49
C LEU A 347 12.71 0.70 -14.47
N ARG A 348 13.97 0.68 -14.00
CA ARG A 348 14.45 -0.30 -13.00
C ARG A 348 13.71 -0.17 -11.66
N VAL A 349 13.50 1.04 -11.16
CA VAL A 349 12.73 1.29 -9.92
C VAL A 349 11.22 1.02 -10.14
N GLY A 350 10.83 0.86 -11.41
CA GLY A 350 9.50 0.45 -11.83
C GLY A 350 8.47 1.54 -11.65
N VAL A 351 8.81 2.82 -11.90
CA VAL A 351 7.81 3.91 -11.87
C VAL A 351 6.66 3.62 -12.84
N GLU A 352 5.46 4.06 -12.50
CA GLU A 352 4.27 3.80 -13.31
C GLU A 352 4.29 4.58 -14.62
N TYR A 353 4.87 5.78 -14.62
CA TYR A 353 5.01 6.61 -15.83
C TYR A 353 6.39 7.26 -15.92
N ILE A 354 6.86 7.48 -17.15
CA ILE A 354 7.99 8.35 -17.47
C ILE A 354 7.59 9.40 -18.49
N SER A 355 8.16 10.59 -18.39
CA SER A 355 8.03 11.67 -19.38
C SER A 355 9.24 11.63 -20.32
N LEU A 356 9.01 11.29 -21.59
CA LEU A 356 10.01 11.25 -22.64
C LEU A 356 9.92 12.52 -23.50
N ASP A 357 10.97 13.32 -23.52
CA ASP A 357 11.06 14.52 -24.33
C ASP A 357 11.27 14.16 -25.81
N LEU A 358 10.34 14.59 -26.65
CA LEU A 358 10.25 14.26 -28.07
C LEU A 358 11.31 14.98 -28.93
N ARG A 359 12.06 15.93 -28.36
CA ARG A 359 13.16 16.62 -29.05
C ARG A 359 14.43 15.76 -29.14
N TYR A 360 14.56 14.73 -28.30
CA TYR A 360 15.71 13.83 -28.33
C TYR A 360 15.69 12.86 -29.54
N PRO A 361 16.85 12.31 -29.94
CA PRO A 361 16.94 11.38 -31.07
C PRO A 361 16.02 10.16 -30.93
N HIS A 362 15.28 9.85 -32.00
CA HIS A 362 14.30 8.77 -32.00
C HIS A 362 14.87 7.38 -31.69
N GLU A 363 16.14 7.10 -32.03
CA GLU A 363 16.73 5.78 -31.79
C GLU A 363 16.92 5.48 -30.29
N LEU A 364 17.38 6.47 -29.51
CA LEU A 364 17.52 6.35 -28.06
C LEU A 364 16.14 6.28 -27.38
N ALA A 365 15.19 7.10 -27.85
CA ALA A 365 13.79 7.05 -27.42
C ALA A 365 13.16 5.67 -27.63
N LYS A 366 13.32 5.07 -28.83
CA LYS A 366 12.80 3.72 -29.15
C LYS A 366 13.38 2.65 -28.22
N ARG A 367 14.65 2.75 -27.83
CA ARG A 367 15.27 1.81 -26.88
C ARG A 367 14.56 1.82 -25.53
N VAL A 368 14.33 3.01 -24.96
CA VAL A 368 13.61 3.15 -23.68
C VAL A 368 12.17 2.67 -23.80
N ILE A 369 11.47 3.00 -24.89
CA ILE A 369 10.09 2.56 -25.12
C ILE A 369 10.00 1.03 -25.16
N ARG A 370 10.92 0.35 -25.87
CA ARG A 370 10.94 -1.13 -25.93
C ARG A 370 11.21 -1.76 -24.55
N ALA A 371 12.08 -1.15 -23.75
CA ALA A 371 12.41 -1.60 -22.40
C ALA A 371 11.37 -1.20 -21.32
N SER A 372 10.34 -0.42 -21.67
CA SER A 372 9.41 0.16 -20.69
C SER A 372 8.61 -0.88 -19.89
N GLY A 373 8.27 -2.01 -20.51
CA GLY A 373 7.51 -3.08 -19.87
C GLY A 373 6.14 -2.57 -19.40
N GLN A 374 5.91 -2.56 -18.09
CA GLN A 374 4.67 -2.09 -17.46
C GLN A 374 4.64 -0.56 -17.23
N THR A 375 5.79 0.12 -17.33
CA THR A 375 5.87 1.58 -17.23
C THR A 375 5.28 2.22 -18.49
N LYS A 376 4.38 3.19 -18.32
CA LYS A 376 3.80 3.93 -19.45
C LYS A 376 4.67 5.13 -19.82
N VAL A 377 4.83 5.39 -21.11
CA VAL A 377 5.66 6.49 -21.62
C VAL A 377 4.76 7.63 -22.08
N ILE A 378 4.95 8.82 -21.49
CA ILE A 378 4.28 10.07 -21.86
C ILE A 378 5.23 10.83 -22.79
N GLY A 379 4.85 11.02 -24.05
CA GLY A 379 5.58 11.91 -24.96
C GLY A 379 5.37 13.36 -24.55
N HIS A 380 6.45 14.08 -24.28
CA HIS A 380 6.44 15.47 -23.84
C HIS A 380 7.16 16.33 -24.88
N TYR A 381 6.57 17.48 -25.21
CA TYR A 381 7.22 18.50 -26.02
C TYR A 381 6.86 19.85 -25.44
N LEU A 382 7.89 20.61 -25.05
CA LEU A 382 7.75 22.00 -24.64
C LEU A 382 8.15 22.88 -25.82
N ALA A 383 7.18 23.59 -26.37
CA ALA A 383 7.42 24.54 -27.46
C ALA A 383 8.15 25.78 -26.92
N PRO A 384 9.26 26.23 -27.54
CA PRO A 384 9.90 27.48 -27.17
C PRO A 384 8.96 28.66 -27.45
N PHE A 385 9.08 29.73 -26.68
CA PHE A 385 8.22 30.93 -26.74
C PHE A 385 8.17 31.65 -28.11
N ASN A 386 8.98 31.26 -29.09
CA ASN A 386 9.29 32.03 -30.30
C ASN A 386 8.95 31.31 -31.63
N LEU A 387 7.88 30.51 -31.65
CA LEU A 387 7.35 29.94 -32.90
C LEU A 387 6.31 30.89 -33.53
N ASP A 388 6.19 30.89 -34.86
CA ASP A 388 5.00 31.39 -35.57
C ASP A 388 3.89 30.32 -35.49
N TRP A 389 3.30 30.15 -34.32
CA TRP A 389 2.24 29.19 -34.00
C TRP A 389 1.11 29.93 -33.28
N HIS A 390 -0.14 29.66 -33.67
CA HIS A 390 -1.29 30.38 -33.18
C HIS A 390 -2.26 29.38 -32.56
N TRP A 391 -2.51 29.48 -31.26
CA TRP A 391 -3.77 28.97 -30.67
C TRP A 391 -4.97 29.85 -31.10
N ASP A 392 -4.70 30.83 -31.97
CA ASP A 392 -5.45 32.06 -32.23
C ASP A 392 -6.26 31.98 -33.52
N ASP A 393 -7.24 31.10 -33.45
CA ASP A 393 -8.56 31.47 -33.94
C ASP A 393 -9.04 32.71 -33.15
N GLU A 394 -9.71 33.66 -33.81
CA GLU A 394 -10.13 34.97 -33.23
C GLU A 394 -11.00 34.81 -31.95
N ALA A 395 -11.70 33.68 -31.85
CA ALA A 395 -12.49 33.26 -30.69
C ALA A 395 -11.65 33.10 -29.41
N ARG A 396 -10.39 32.65 -29.50
CA ARG A 396 -9.54 32.37 -28.34
C ARG A 396 -8.96 33.63 -27.72
N MET A 397 -8.63 34.62 -28.55
CA MET A 397 -8.28 35.95 -28.09
C MET A 397 -9.45 36.63 -27.39
N THR A 398 -10.70 36.36 -27.82
CA THR A 398 -11.91 36.81 -27.14
C THR A 398 -12.08 36.17 -25.77
N GLU A 399 -11.86 34.86 -25.65
CA GLU A 399 -11.89 34.11 -24.39
C GLU A 399 -10.77 34.52 -23.41
N TYR A 400 -9.57 34.76 -23.94
CA TYR A 400 -8.43 35.30 -23.20
C TYR A 400 -8.72 36.72 -22.68
N GLN A 401 -9.27 37.60 -23.53
CA GLN A 401 -9.63 38.96 -23.15
C GLN A 401 -10.77 38.98 -22.11
N ASN A 402 -11.75 38.08 -22.20
CA ASN A 402 -12.78 37.89 -21.18
C ASN A 402 -12.19 37.40 -19.84
N ALA A 403 -11.29 36.41 -19.87
CA ALA A 403 -10.61 35.91 -18.68
C ALA A 403 -9.79 37.02 -17.98
N LYS A 404 -9.09 37.85 -18.77
CA LYS A 404 -8.35 39.02 -18.29
C LYS A 404 -9.28 40.10 -17.69
N ALA A 405 -10.44 40.35 -18.29
CA ALA A 405 -11.44 41.30 -17.78
C ALA A 405 -12.07 40.85 -16.44
N LEU A 406 -12.11 39.55 -16.18
CA LEU A 406 -12.62 38.94 -14.94
C LEU A 406 -11.55 38.80 -13.83
N GLY A 407 -10.32 39.26 -14.07
CA GLY A 407 -9.22 39.19 -13.08
C GLY A 407 -8.52 37.83 -12.99
N CYS A 408 -8.57 37.00 -14.05
CA CYS A 408 -7.85 35.73 -14.09
C CYS A 408 -6.37 35.94 -14.46
N ASP A 409 -5.46 35.22 -13.80
CA ASP A 409 -4.08 35.05 -14.26
C ASP A 409 -4.06 34.18 -15.53
N SER A 410 -3.63 34.75 -16.65
CA SER A 410 -3.62 34.14 -17.99
C SER A 410 -2.97 32.73 -18.03
N GLY A 411 -3.59 31.78 -18.76
CA GLY A 411 -3.08 30.41 -18.97
C GLY A 411 -3.66 29.33 -18.02
N ARG A 412 -4.29 29.73 -16.91
CA ARG A 412 -4.91 28.81 -15.93
C ARG A 412 -6.10 28.01 -16.49
N LEU A 413 -6.82 28.55 -17.50
CA LEU A 413 -7.96 27.88 -18.13
C LEU A 413 -7.58 26.60 -18.87
N SER A 414 -6.46 26.58 -19.61
CA SER A 414 -6.03 25.37 -20.31
C SER A 414 -5.61 24.27 -19.34
N VAL A 415 -5.01 24.65 -18.21
CA VAL A 415 -4.68 23.75 -17.10
C VAL A 415 -5.96 23.16 -16.50
N ILE A 416 -6.98 23.97 -16.24
CA ILE A 416 -8.26 23.52 -15.68
C ILE A 416 -9.06 22.65 -16.67
N ALA A 417 -9.06 23.00 -17.96
CA ALA A 417 -9.75 22.26 -19.01
C ALA A 417 -9.07 20.91 -19.34
N ASN A 418 -7.78 20.78 -19.03
CA ASN A 418 -7.08 19.52 -19.18
C ASN A 418 -7.67 18.46 -18.23
N LYS A 419 -7.91 17.28 -18.79
CA LYS A 419 -8.57 16.18 -18.06
C LYS A 419 -7.58 15.22 -17.43
N ILE A 420 -6.47 14.94 -18.10
CA ILE A 420 -5.59 13.83 -17.71
C ILE A 420 -4.25 14.38 -17.23
N PHE A 421 -3.84 13.99 -16.02
CA PHE A 421 -2.59 14.41 -15.38
C PHE A 421 -2.38 15.93 -15.40
N THR A 422 -3.44 16.69 -15.10
CA THR A 422 -3.33 18.13 -14.92
C THR A 422 -2.30 18.42 -13.83
N PRO A 423 -1.21 19.15 -14.13
CA PRO A 423 -0.19 19.45 -13.14
C PRO A 423 -0.80 20.37 -12.07
N VAL A 424 -0.57 20.02 -10.81
CA VAL A 424 -1.06 20.79 -9.66
C VAL A 424 0.06 21.01 -8.65
N THR A 425 -0.05 22.09 -7.88
CA THR A 425 0.81 22.41 -6.73
C THR A 425 0.12 22.03 -5.42
N HIS A 426 0.82 22.22 -4.30
CA HIS A 426 0.27 22.11 -2.96
C HIS A 426 0.65 23.34 -2.12
N PRO A 427 -0.23 23.88 -1.26
CA PRO A 427 0.05 25.08 -0.46
C PRO A 427 1.32 24.99 0.41
N VAL A 428 1.70 23.77 0.80
CA VAL A 428 2.92 23.52 1.59
C VAL A 428 4.20 23.76 0.78
N GLU A 429 4.16 23.61 -0.56
CA GLU A 429 5.29 23.98 -1.43
C GLU A 429 5.44 25.50 -1.61
N ASP A 430 4.33 26.25 -1.57
CA ASP A 430 4.33 27.71 -1.77
C ASP A 430 5.04 28.48 -0.64
N LEU A 431 5.21 27.86 0.53
CA LEU A 431 5.75 28.52 1.73
C LEU A 431 7.29 28.63 1.75
N ASN A 432 8.02 27.86 0.94
CA ASN A 432 9.46 27.69 1.14
C ASN A 432 10.39 28.15 -0.01
N VAL A 433 9.92 28.49 -1.22
CA VAL A 433 10.84 28.77 -2.35
C VAL A 433 10.28 29.76 -3.38
N SER A 434 11.18 30.54 -4.01
CA SER A 434 10.94 31.26 -5.27
C SER A 434 10.58 30.26 -6.38
N LEU A 435 9.29 30.03 -6.58
CA LEU A 435 8.76 29.23 -7.68
C LEU A 435 9.26 29.81 -9.01
N GLY A 436 9.73 28.93 -9.91
CA GLY A 436 9.98 29.31 -11.30
C GLY A 436 8.71 29.89 -11.91
N GLU A 437 8.84 30.76 -12.92
CA GLU A 437 7.74 31.59 -13.44
C GLU A 437 6.46 30.81 -13.73
N ILE A 438 6.55 29.58 -14.27
CA ILE A 438 5.40 28.73 -14.61
C ILE A 438 4.71 28.10 -13.37
N GLN A 439 5.45 27.78 -12.31
CA GLN A 439 4.90 27.06 -11.15
C GLN A 439 3.96 27.94 -10.31
N ARG A 440 4.15 29.26 -10.35
CA ARG A 440 3.28 30.25 -9.68
C ARG A 440 1.83 30.23 -10.20
N PHE A 441 1.59 29.61 -11.36
CA PHE A 441 0.29 29.58 -12.02
C PHE A 441 -0.41 28.22 -11.94
N LEU A 442 0.23 27.21 -11.32
CA LEU A 442 -0.42 25.91 -11.14
C LEU A 442 -1.49 26.00 -10.03
N PRO A 443 -2.74 25.57 -10.29
CA PRO A 443 -3.72 25.47 -9.22
C PRO A 443 -3.35 24.35 -8.26
N THR A 444 -3.85 24.44 -7.03
CA THR A 444 -3.91 23.27 -6.15
C THR A 444 -4.92 22.26 -6.68
N ALA A 445 -4.79 20.99 -6.29
CA ALA A 445 -5.79 19.96 -6.65
C ALA A 445 -7.21 20.35 -6.20
N ALA A 446 -7.34 20.97 -5.03
CA ALA A 446 -8.62 21.44 -4.50
C ALA A 446 -9.20 22.62 -5.28
N GLU A 447 -8.37 23.54 -5.78
CA GLU A 447 -8.83 24.62 -6.66
C GLU A 447 -9.32 24.07 -8.00
N ALA A 448 -8.53 23.19 -8.63
CA ALA A 448 -8.91 22.57 -9.89
C ALA A 448 -10.22 21.77 -9.75
N MET A 449 -10.38 21.03 -8.63
CA MET A 449 -11.62 20.33 -8.31
C MET A 449 -12.80 21.29 -8.17
N ARG A 450 -12.66 22.39 -7.41
CA ARG A 450 -13.72 23.40 -7.23
C ARG A 450 -14.19 23.96 -8.56
N THR A 451 -13.27 24.24 -9.48
CA THR A 451 -13.66 24.76 -10.80
C THR A 451 -14.48 23.76 -11.61
N LEU A 452 -14.23 22.45 -11.48
CA LEU A 452 -15.06 21.43 -12.15
C LEU A 452 -16.50 21.39 -11.62
N TYR A 453 -16.74 21.73 -10.34
CA TYR A 453 -18.10 21.89 -9.82
C TYR A 453 -18.73 23.20 -10.29
N GLN A 454 -17.96 24.31 -10.23
CA GLN A 454 -18.45 25.64 -10.61
C GLN A 454 -18.86 25.74 -12.09
N ASN A 455 -18.22 24.98 -12.97
CA ASN A 455 -18.53 24.96 -14.40
C ASN A 455 -19.51 23.84 -14.82
N GLY A 456 -20.08 23.09 -13.86
CA GLY A 456 -21.02 21.99 -14.14
C GLY A 456 -20.40 20.72 -14.73
N THR A 457 -19.06 20.60 -14.73
CA THR A 457 -18.39 19.36 -15.14
C THR A 457 -18.60 18.25 -14.13
N PHE A 458 -18.68 18.57 -12.84
CA PHE A 458 -19.16 17.68 -11.78
C PHE A 458 -20.38 18.29 -11.11
N ASP A 459 -21.30 17.42 -10.70
CA ASP A 459 -22.57 17.84 -10.12
C ASP A 459 -22.48 17.79 -8.59
N HIS A 460 -23.18 18.71 -7.93
CA HIS A 460 -23.37 18.65 -6.48
C HIS A 460 -24.20 17.40 -6.15
N LEU A 461 -23.75 16.60 -5.17
CA LEU A 461 -24.39 15.32 -4.84
C LEU A 461 -24.57 15.18 -3.33
N HIS A 462 -25.70 14.60 -2.95
CA HIS A 462 -26.11 14.37 -1.57
C HIS A 462 -25.67 12.99 -1.09
N PHE A 463 -24.81 12.94 -0.10
CA PHE A 463 -24.41 11.70 0.57
C PHE A 463 -25.13 11.57 1.91
N CYS A 464 -25.42 10.33 2.30
CA CYS A 464 -26.22 10.09 3.51
C CYS A 464 -25.61 9.03 4.44
N HIS A 465 -25.87 9.15 5.73
CA HIS A 465 -25.77 8.06 6.70
C HIS A 465 -27.18 7.65 7.13
N LEU A 466 -27.58 6.44 6.75
CA LEU A 466 -28.95 5.94 6.86
C LEU A 466 -29.05 4.80 7.87
N GLY A 467 -30.01 4.90 8.77
CA GLY A 467 -30.29 3.87 9.77
C GLY A 467 -31.37 4.29 10.76
N ALA A 468 -31.70 3.40 11.71
CA ALA A 468 -32.74 3.68 12.69
C ALA A 468 -32.29 4.66 13.79
N SER A 469 -30.98 4.76 14.03
CA SER A 469 -30.39 5.73 14.96
C SER A 469 -29.06 6.18 14.39
N VAL A 470 -28.96 7.45 13.98
CA VAL A 470 -27.82 7.97 13.18
C VAL A 470 -27.29 9.33 13.61
N PHE A 471 -28.06 10.11 14.37
CA PHE A 471 -27.68 11.49 14.73
C PHE A 471 -26.47 11.57 15.68
N TYR A 472 -26.06 10.45 16.27
CA TYR A 472 -24.83 10.34 17.05
C TYR A 472 -23.59 10.03 16.21
N SER A 473 -23.72 9.87 14.89
CA SER A 473 -22.59 9.48 14.05
C SER A 473 -21.63 10.64 13.81
N LEU A 474 -20.34 10.32 13.80
CA LEU A 474 -19.28 11.24 13.39
C LEU A 474 -19.02 11.22 11.87
N SER A 475 -19.70 10.36 11.12
CA SER A 475 -19.55 10.29 9.65
C SER A 475 -19.77 11.64 8.97
N PRO A 476 -20.83 12.43 9.27
CA PRO A 476 -21.01 13.75 8.65
C PRO A 476 -19.80 14.68 8.84
N ALA A 477 -19.28 14.81 10.07
CA ALA A 477 -18.11 15.67 10.32
C ALA A 477 -16.87 15.22 9.54
N MET A 478 -16.59 13.92 9.48
CA MET A 478 -15.45 13.39 8.73
C MET A 478 -15.61 13.61 7.22
N HIS A 479 -16.77 13.27 6.65
CA HIS A 479 -17.01 13.35 5.21
C HIS A 479 -17.08 14.81 4.74
N SER A 480 -17.77 15.70 5.46
CA SER A 480 -17.83 17.13 5.13
C SER A 480 -16.44 17.77 5.12
N ALA A 481 -15.61 17.51 6.13
CA ALA A 481 -14.24 18.03 6.16
C ALA A 481 -13.38 17.46 5.02
N ALA A 482 -13.61 16.20 4.63
CA ALA A 482 -12.92 15.60 3.50
C ALA A 482 -13.36 16.20 2.15
N TYR A 483 -14.65 16.46 1.97
CA TYR A 483 -15.16 17.14 0.76
C TYR A 483 -14.59 18.56 0.65
N GLU A 484 -14.61 19.32 1.75
CA GLU A 484 -14.10 20.69 1.79
C GLU A 484 -12.61 20.78 1.39
N ILE A 485 -11.74 20.00 2.05
CA ILE A 485 -10.29 20.05 1.78
C ILE A 485 -9.92 19.51 0.39
N CYS A 486 -10.72 18.59 -0.15
CA CYS A 486 -10.57 18.11 -1.53
C CYS A 486 -11.21 19.03 -2.57
N GLY A 487 -11.83 20.14 -2.18
CA GLY A 487 -12.48 21.08 -3.09
C GLY A 487 -13.75 20.54 -3.76
N MET A 488 -14.41 19.56 -3.14
CA MET A 488 -15.67 19.01 -3.62
C MET A 488 -16.84 19.79 -3.06
N SER A 489 -17.90 19.94 -3.86
CA SER A 489 -19.11 20.66 -3.43
C SER A 489 -20.13 19.76 -2.74
N HIS A 490 -19.84 18.49 -2.47
CA HIS A 490 -20.82 17.55 -1.88
C HIS A 490 -21.16 17.86 -0.42
N ASP A 491 -22.33 17.39 0.01
CA ASP A 491 -22.78 17.37 1.39
C ASP A 491 -22.93 15.94 1.93
N PHE A 492 -22.91 15.81 3.26
CA PHE A 492 -23.11 14.53 3.94
C PHE A 492 -24.04 14.70 5.14
N HIS A 493 -25.17 14.00 5.14
CA HIS A 493 -26.19 14.15 6.18
C HIS A 493 -26.58 12.82 6.83
N SER A 494 -26.89 12.85 8.13
CA SER A 494 -27.51 11.70 8.81
C SER A 494 -29.02 11.78 8.69
N LEU A 495 -29.65 10.75 8.13
CA LEU A 495 -31.11 10.66 8.01
C LEU A 495 -31.62 9.38 8.68
N GLN A 496 -32.59 9.56 9.57
CA GLN A 496 -33.23 8.43 10.23
C GLN A 496 -34.28 7.80 9.29
N VAL A 497 -34.22 6.48 9.15
CA VAL A 497 -35.13 5.70 8.31
C VAL A 497 -35.69 4.53 9.11
N SER A 498 -36.93 4.13 8.79
CA SER A 498 -37.63 3.08 9.53
C SER A 498 -37.70 1.76 8.77
N SER A 499 -37.49 1.78 7.45
CA SER A 499 -37.55 0.61 6.59
C SER A 499 -36.55 0.68 5.43
N VAL A 500 -36.32 -0.46 4.78
CA VAL A 500 -35.57 -0.52 3.51
C VAL A 500 -36.28 0.23 2.38
N GLU A 501 -37.62 0.36 2.45
CA GLU A 501 -38.38 1.12 1.46
C GLU A 501 -38.13 2.63 1.57
N ASP A 502 -37.96 3.14 2.79
CA ASP A 502 -37.55 4.54 2.99
C ASP A 502 -36.16 4.81 2.41
N ILE A 503 -35.22 3.86 2.58
CA ILE A 503 -33.90 3.93 1.95
C ILE A 503 -34.06 3.99 0.43
N HIS A 504 -34.86 3.10 -0.15
CA HIS A 504 -35.09 3.07 -1.59
C HIS A 504 -35.64 4.41 -2.09
N ARG A 505 -36.67 4.96 -1.43
CA ARG A 505 -37.29 6.24 -1.79
C ARG A 505 -36.29 7.41 -1.76
N LEU A 506 -35.49 7.52 -0.69
CA LEU A 506 -34.47 8.57 -0.57
C LEU A 506 -33.39 8.44 -1.65
N CYS A 507 -32.98 7.22 -1.95
CA CYS A 507 -31.94 6.94 -2.94
C CYS A 507 -32.43 6.99 -4.41
N GLN A 508 -33.68 7.38 -4.67
CA GLN A 508 -34.18 7.66 -6.03
C GLN A 508 -33.89 9.09 -6.49
N ASP A 509 -33.46 9.97 -5.58
CA ASP A 509 -33.07 11.34 -5.92
C ASP A 509 -31.98 11.33 -7.02
N PRO A 510 -32.15 12.06 -8.14
CA PRO A 510 -31.11 12.20 -9.17
C PRO A 510 -29.75 12.66 -8.62
N ASP A 511 -29.75 13.43 -7.54
CA ASP A 511 -28.55 13.99 -6.92
C ASP A 511 -28.02 13.11 -5.77
N PHE A 512 -28.62 11.94 -5.52
CA PHE A 512 -28.11 10.98 -4.55
C PHE A 512 -26.70 10.50 -4.95
N GLY A 513 -25.68 10.78 -4.15
CA GLY A 513 -24.28 10.41 -4.42
C GLY A 513 -23.88 9.05 -3.84
N GLY A 514 -24.53 8.62 -2.76
CA GLY A 514 -24.22 7.37 -2.06
C GLY A 514 -24.61 7.40 -0.60
N ALA A 515 -24.65 6.23 0.06
CA ALA A 515 -25.02 6.14 1.46
C ALA A 515 -24.15 5.17 2.27
N ALA A 516 -23.82 5.58 3.49
CA ALA A 516 -23.38 4.69 4.55
C ALA A 516 -24.63 4.10 5.24
N ILE A 517 -24.79 2.78 5.18
CA ILE A 517 -25.92 2.08 5.81
C ILE A 517 -25.48 1.57 7.17
N THR A 518 -26.26 1.86 8.20
CA THR A 518 -26.04 1.34 9.56
C THR A 518 -27.19 0.45 10.03
N GLN A 519 -27.14 0.03 11.29
CA GLN A 519 -28.15 -0.82 11.91
C GLN A 519 -29.58 -0.24 11.77
N PRO A 520 -30.60 -1.10 11.60
CA PRO A 520 -30.53 -2.56 11.43
C PRO A 520 -30.35 -3.04 9.96
N PHE A 521 -30.25 -2.13 8.98
CA PHE A 521 -30.55 -2.45 7.57
C PHE A 521 -29.42 -3.11 6.78
N LYS A 522 -28.22 -3.30 7.35
CA LYS A 522 -27.04 -3.82 6.62
C LYS A 522 -27.27 -5.17 5.94
N VAL A 523 -28.09 -6.04 6.53
CA VAL A 523 -28.43 -7.35 5.95
C VAL A 523 -29.68 -7.24 5.07
N GLU A 524 -30.71 -6.54 5.53
CA GLU A 524 -32.01 -6.42 4.86
C GLU A 524 -31.91 -5.73 3.47
N ILE A 525 -31.06 -4.71 3.36
CA ILE A 525 -30.86 -3.95 2.13
C ILE A 525 -30.34 -4.81 0.97
N MET A 526 -29.71 -5.96 1.26
CA MET A 526 -29.13 -6.88 0.27
C MET A 526 -30.12 -7.34 -0.81
N SER A 527 -31.42 -7.34 -0.49
CA SER A 527 -32.52 -7.69 -1.41
C SER A 527 -32.80 -6.62 -2.48
N ARG A 528 -32.38 -5.38 -2.24
CA ARG A 528 -32.55 -4.24 -3.16
C ARG A 528 -31.30 -3.92 -3.98
N ILE A 529 -30.17 -4.57 -3.71
CA ILE A 529 -28.90 -4.30 -4.39
C ILE A 529 -28.81 -5.05 -5.73
N GLY A 530 -28.58 -4.30 -6.82
CA GLY A 530 -28.43 -4.85 -8.16
C GLY A 530 -27.07 -5.51 -8.41
N ALA A 531 -25.97 -4.89 -7.98
CA ALA A 531 -24.61 -5.42 -8.10
C ALA A 531 -23.85 -5.32 -6.76
N LYS A 532 -22.99 -6.31 -6.46
CA LYS A 532 -22.33 -6.42 -5.15
C LYS A 532 -20.84 -6.68 -5.32
N SER A 533 -20.02 -6.08 -4.46
CA SER A 533 -18.59 -6.42 -4.36
C SER A 533 -18.40 -7.88 -3.94
N TYR A 534 -17.20 -8.42 -4.20
CA TYR A 534 -16.84 -9.74 -3.69
C TYR A 534 -16.96 -9.79 -2.16
N HIS A 535 -16.50 -8.74 -1.47
CA HIS A 535 -16.54 -8.64 -0.03
C HIS A 535 -17.97 -8.61 0.52
N ALA A 536 -18.86 -7.79 -0.05
CA ALA A 536 -20.26 -7.71 0.38
C ALA A 536 -21.00 -9.04 0.19
N LYS A 537 -20.73 -9.77 -0.91
CA LYS A 537 -21.27 -11.12 -1.15
C LYS A 537 -20.77 -12.12 -0.10
N ALA A 538 -19.47 -12.16 0.15
CA ALA A 538 -18.87 -13.06 1.14
C ALA A 538 -19.36 -12.77 2.56
N ILE A 539 -19.45 -11.50 2.94
CA ILE A 539 -19.94 -11.06 4.25
C ILE A 539 -21.44 -11.30 4.40
N GLY A 540 -22.22 -11.17 3.31
CA GLY A 540 -23.67 -11.18 3.32
C GLY A 540 -24.29 -9.95 4.00
N ALA A 541 -23.62 -8.81 3.91
CA ALA A 541 -24.10 -7.52 4.43
C ALA A 541 -23.46 -6.36 3.67
N VAL A 542 -24.20 -5.27 3.48
CA VAL A 542 -23.76 -4.03 2.82
C VAL A 542 -23.83 -2.87 3.81
N ASN A 543 -22.74 -2.10 3.92
CA ASN A 543 -22.72 -0.85 4.68
C ASN A 543 -22.47 0.38 3.78
N THR A 544 -22.22 0.17 2.48
CA THR A 544 -21.86 1.23 1.53
C THR A 544 -22.67 1.04 0.26
N LEU A 545 -23.51 2.02 -0.05
CA LEU A 545 -24.43 2.02 -1.18
C LEU A 545 -23.98 3.08 -2.19
N LEU A 546 -23.86 2.71 -3.46
CA LEU A 546 -23.52 3.61 -4.57
C LEU A 546 -24.62 3.53 -5.65
N PRO A 547 -25.03 4.66 -6.25
CA PRO A 547 -26.01 4.66 -7.33
C PRO A 547 -25.42 4.06 -8.61
N LEU A 548 -26.19 3.19 -9.26
CA LEU A 548 -26.00 2.85 -10.66
C LEU A 548 -27.03 3.64 -11.46
N ARG A 549 -26.57 4.49 -12.37
CA ARG A 549 -27.40 5.45 -13.10
C ARG A 549 -27.73 4.98 -14.51
N LYS A 550 -28.73 5.58 -15.14
CA LYS A 550 -28.91 5.44 -16.58
C LYS A 550 -27.75 6.13 -17.32
N LEU A 551 -26.94 5.37 -18.04
CA LEU A 551 -25.85 5.92 -18.85
C LEU A 551 -26.40 6.58 -20.15
N PRO A 552 -25.77 7.65 -20.65
CA PRO A 552 -26.27 8.41 -21.79
C PRO A 552 -26.29 7.65 -23.13
N TYR A 553 -25.45 6.62 -23.29
CA TYR A 553 -25.30 5.89 -24.57
C TYR A 553 -26.16 4.62 -24.69
N ASN A 554 -27.20 4.44 -23.85
CA ASN A 554 -27.99 3.19 -23.79
C ASN A 554 -27.13 1.93 -23.60
N ASP A 555 -25.93 2.07 -23.02
CA ASP A 555 -25.11 0.90 -22.65
C ASP A 555 -25.90 0.03 -21.66
N PRO A 556 -26.11 -1.26 -21.97
CA PRO A 556 -26.91 -2.13 -21.13
C PRO A 556 -26.23 -2.34 -19.77
N MET A 557 -27.02 -2.24 -18.70
CA MET A 557 -26.60 -2.74 -17.39
C MET A 557 -26.61 -4.27 -17.39
N ASP A 558 -25.48 -4.88 -17.69
CA ASP A 558 -25.30 -6.33 -17.65
C ASP A 558 -24.63 -6.83 -16.35
N GLY A 559 -24.23 -5.90 -15.47
CA GLY A 559 -23.51 -6.21 -14.24
C GLY A 559 -22.08 -6.72 -14.45
N SER A 560 -21.56 -6.64 -15.68
CA SER A 560 -20.17 -6.96 -16.00
C SER A 560 -19.21 -5.99 -15.33
N THR A 561 -17.96 -6.41 -15.12
CA THR A 561 -16.91 -5.54 -14.58
C THR A 561 -16.74 -4.29 -15.44
N GLN A 562 -16.83 -4.40 -16.77
CA GLN A 562 -16.70 -3.25 -17.67
C GLN A 562 -17.82 -2.23 -17.47
N SER A 563 -19.07 -2.70 -17.36
CA SER A 563 -20.23 -1.83 -17.07
C SER A 563 -20.07 -1.11 -15.71
N LEU A 564 -19.65 -1.84 -14.66
CA LEU A 564 -19.43 -1.25 -13.34
C LEU A 564 -18.25 -0.26 -13.31
N LEU A 565 -17.22 -0.46 -14.13
CA LEU A 565 -16.11 0.49 -14.27
C LEU A 565 -16.57 1.81 -14.92
N LEU A 566 -17.49 1.77 -15.90
CA LEU A 566 -18.09 2.98 -16.46
C LEU A 566 -18.85 3.78 -15.40
N HIS A 567 -19.60 3.09 -14.53
CA HIS A 567 -20.24 3.72 -13.38
C HIS A 567 -19.26 4.35 -12.40
N ALA A 568 -18.19 3.63 -12.05
CA ALA A 568 -17.15 4.15 -11.17
C ALA A 568 -16.52 5.42 -11.74
N ASN A 569 -16.42 5.54 -13.07
CA ASN A 569 -15.90 6.75 -13.70
C ASN A 569 -16.89 7.93 -13.68
N GLN A 570 -18.20 7.67 -13.61
CA GLN A 570 -19.28 8.67 -13.64
C GLN A 570 -19.86 9.01 -12.26
N ARG A 571 -19.20 8.62 -11.16
CA ARG A 571 -19.75 8.77 -9.79
C ARG A 571 -19.99 10.21 -9.32
N ASN A 572 -19.36 11.21 -9.94
CA ASN A 572 -19.56 12.64 -9.65
C ASN A 572 -20.59 13.31 -10.60
N LYS A 573 -21.39 12.50 -11.29
CA LYS A 573 -22.50 12.95 -12.13
C LYS A 573 -23.84 12.62 -11.50
N ALA A 574 -24.77 13.55 -11.56
CA ALA A 574 -26.17 13.36 -11.20
C ALA A 574 -26.93 12.64 -12.32
N GLY A 575 -28.11 12.12 -12.00
CA GLY A 575 -29.02 11.55 -12.98
C GLY A 575 -29.83 10.38 -12.45
N PRO A 576 -30.77 9.86 -13.25
CA PRO A 576 -31.72 8.84 -12.79
C PRO A 576 -31.03 7.57 -12.29
N VAL A 577 -31.32 7.19 -11.05
CA VAL A 577 -30.84 5.95 -10.43
C VAL A 577 -31.69 4.78 -10.90
N ILE A 578 -31.06 3.72 -11.41
CA ILE A 578 -31.75 2.53 -11.94
C ILE A 578 -31.48 1.27 -11.11
N ALA A 579 -30.38 1.25 -10.36
CA ALA A 579 -30.01 0.17 -9.47
C ALA A 579 -28.98 0.67 -8.44
N TYR A 580 -28.57 -0.21 -7.54
CA TYR A 580 -27.52 0.08 -6.57
C TYR A 580 -26.36 -0.90 -6.66
N TYR A 581 -25.16 -0.38 -6.42
CA TYR A 581 -23.99 -1.17 -6.09
C TYR A 581 -23.79 -1.19 -4.58
N GLY A 582 -23.61 -2.38 -4.01
CA GLY A 582 -23.39 -2.59 -2.58
C GLY A 582 -21.99 -3.07 -2.27
N ASP A 583 -21.32 -2.39 -1.33
CA ASP A 583 -20.02 -2.77 -0.77
C ASP A 583 -20.06 -2.84 0.77
N ASN A 584 -19.00 -3.36 1.36
CA ASN A 584 -18.83 -3.42 2.81
C ASN A 584 -17.43 -2.91 3.20
N THR A 585 -17.36 -1.81 3.94
CA THR A 585 -16.11 -1.24 4.45
C THR A 585 -15.90 -1.48 5.95
N ASP A 586 -16.87 -2.07 6.66
CA ASP A 586 -16.74 -2.37 8.09
C ASP A 586 -15.55 -3.33 8.32
N PHE A 587 -15.41 -4.34 7.45
CA PHE A 587 -14.33 -5.32 7.58
C PHE A 587 -12.95 -4.67 7.45
N ILE A 588 -12.82 -3.63 6.62
CA ILE A 588 -11.57 -2.88 6.43
C ILE A 588 -11.19 -2.21 7.74
N GLY A 589 -12.16 -1.53 8.39
CA GLY A 589 -11.91 -0.87 9.67
C GLY A 589 -11.54 -1.83 10.77
N ILE A 590 -12.28 -2.93 10.91
CA ILE A 590 -12.01 -3.96 11.93
C ILE A 590 -10.64 -4.59 11.70
N MET A 591 -10.34 -4.99 10.46
CA MET A 591 -9.08 -5.62 10.08
C MET A 591 -7.88 -4.71 10.33
N ASN A 592 -7.97 -3.43 9.92
CA ASN A 592 -6.88 -2.46 10.10
C ASN A 592 -6.62 -2.16 11.57
N SER A 593 -7.67 -2.03 12.38
CA SER A 593 -7.53 -1.75 13.82
C SER A 593 -7.01 -2.95 14.60
N ILE A 594 -7.39 -4.18 14.26
CA ILE A 594 -6.77 -5.38 14.86
C ILE A 594 -5.31 -5.50 14.44
N ARG A 595 -4.99 -5.35 13.15
CA ARG A 595 -3.58 -5.43 12.67
C ARG A 595 -2.65 -4.45 13.36
N ARG A 596 -3.13 -3.23 13.67
CA ARG A 596 -2.33 -2.20 14.36
C ARG A 596 -2.09 -2.51 15.83
N ASN A 597 -3.06 -3.14 16.49
CA ASN A 597 -3.08 -3.28 17.94
C ASN A 597 -2.71 -4.69 18.44
N ILE A 598 -2.50 -5.66 17.53
CA ILE A 598 -2.09 -7.01 17.90
C ILE A 598 -0.61 -7.06 18.28
N SER A 599 -0.31 -7.67 19.43
CA SER A 599 1.07 -7.81 19.87
C SER A 599 1.84 -8.85 19.02
N PRO A 600 3.17 -8.73 18.90
CA PRO A 600 3.98 -9.72 18.17
C PRO A 600 3.83 -11.16 18.68
N ARG A 601 3.51 -11.35 19.96
CA ARG A 601 3.26 -12.66 20.57
C ARG A 601 1.93 -13.27 20.15
N ASN A 602 0.96 -12.41 19.78
CA ASN A 602 -0.40 -12.79 19.42
C ASN A 602 -0.68 -12.71 17.91
N VAL A 603 0.36 -12.59 17.08
CA VAL A 603 0.23 -12.60 15.60
C VAL A 603 -0.65 -13.76 15.14
N VAL A 604 -1.59 -13.45 14.24
CA VAL A 604 -2.62 -14.41 13.79
C VAL A 604 -1.96 -15.58 13.06
N GLN A 605 -2.18 -16.78 13.61
CA GLN A 605 -1.73 -18.05 13.06
C GLN A 605 -2.93 -18.98 12.90
N PRO A 606 -3.15 -19.58 11.72
CA PRO A 606 -4.30 -20.46 11.45
C PRO A 606 -4.53 -21.55 12.51
N SER A 607 -3.47 -22.22 12.97
CA SER A 607 -3.56 -23.35 13.89
C SER A 607 -3.56 -22.97 15.38
N LYS A 608 -3.16 -21.75 15.76
CA LYS A 608 -2.96 -21.36 17.16
C LYS A 608 -3.90 -20.26 17.65
N THR A 609 -4.29 -19.33 16.77
CA THR A 609 -5.03 -18.13 17.17
C THR A 609 -6.51 -18.43 17.25
N THR A 610 -7.07 -18.16 18.43
CA THR A 610 -8.51 -18.24 18.66
C THR A 610 -9.07 -16.83 18.79
N ALA A 611 -10.22 -16.59 18.16
CA ALA A 611 -10.94 -15.32 18.24
C ALA A 611 -12.36 -15.52 18.75
N LEU A 612 -12.92 -14.49 19.39
CA LEU A 612 -14.30 -14.45 19.87
C LEU A 612 -15.01 -13.23 19.27
N VAL A 613 -16.18 -13.45 18.67
CA VAL A 613 -17.08 -12.41 18.17
C VAL A 613 -18.36 -12.43 18.99
N ILE A 614 -18.76 -11.27 19.52
CA ILE A 614 -19.97 -11.10 20.33
C ILE A 614 -21.00 -10.32 19.49
N GLY A 615 -22.13 -10.97 19.21
CA GLY A 615 -23.19 -10.48 18.34
C GLY A 615 -23.34 -11.30 17.05
N ALA A 616 -24.47 -11.13 16.36
CA ALA A 616 -24.78 -11.81 15.10
C ALA A 616 -25.32 -10.87 13.99
N GLY A 617 -25.23 -9.56 14.17
CA GLY A 617 -25.67 -8.57 13.18
C GLY A 617 -24.68 -8.35 12.02
N GLY A 618 -24.97 -7.37 11.15
CA GLY A 618 -24.11 -7.04 10.00
C GLY A 618 -22.65 -6.71 10.38
N MET A 619 -22.42 -6.04 11.51
CA MET A 619 -21.07 -5.80 12.04
C MET A 619 -20.36 -7.10 12.46
N ALA A 620 -21.07 -8.03 13.08
CA ALA A 620 -20.51 -9.31 13.48
C ALA A 620 -20.12 -10.16 12.26
N ARG A 621 -20.94 -10.13 11.19
CA ARG A 621 -20.59 -10.75 9.90
C ARG A 621 -19.29 -10.16 9.32
N ALA A 622 -19.16 -8.82 9.32
CA ALA A 622 -17.94 -8.16 8.87
C ALA A 622 -16.72 -8.51 9.76
N ALA A 623 -16.91 -8.65 11.07
CA ALA A 623 -15.86 -9.05 12.01
C ALA A 623 -15.36 -10.48 11.75
N VAL A 624 -16.25 -11.45 11.54
CA VAL A 624 -15.90 -12.82 11.17
C VAL A 624 -15.12 -12.84 9.86
N TYR A 625 -15.59 -12.12 8.85
CA TYR A 625 -14.88 -12.01 7.58
C TYR A 625 -13.48 -11.39 7.75
N ALA A 626 -13.36 -10.30 8.51
CA ALA A 626 -12.06 -9.67 8.80
C ALA A 626 -11.08 -10.64 9.48
N LEU A 627 -11.55 -11.44 10.45
CA LEU A 627 -10.74 -12.46 11.12
C LEU A 627 -10.27 -13.56 10.15
N ILE A 628 -11.13 -14.01 9.24
CA ILE A 628 -10.76 -14.99 8.21
C ILE A 628 -9.69 -14.41 7.27
N GLN A 629 -9.84 -13.15 6.84
CA GLN A 629 -8.86 -12.42 6.02
C GLN A 629 -7.52 -12.22 6.74
N LEU A 630 -7.53 -12.13 8.08
CA LEU A 630 -6.32 -12.10 8.89
C LEU A 630 -5.63 -13.46 9.04
N GLY A 631 -6.26 -14.54 8.59
CA GLY A 631 -5.71 -15.90 8.70
C GLY A 631 -6.23 -16.67 9.92
N CYS A 632 -7.17 -16.13 10.71
CA CYS A 632 -7.75 -16.85 11.83
C CYS A 632 -8.66 -17.97 11.30
N ARG A 633 -8.54 -19.17 11.87
CA ARG A 633 -9.36 -20.35 11.51
C ARG A 633 -10.13 -20.94 12.68
N LYS A 634 -10.02 -20.35 13.88
CA LYS A 634 -10.70 -20.78 15.11
C LYS A 634 -11.48 -19.60 15.67
N ILE A 635 -12.70 -19.41 15.17
CA ILE A 635 -13.55 -18.26 15.50
C ILE A 635 -14.75 -18.77 16.29
N PHE A 636 -14.92 -18.27 17.51
CA PHE A 636 -16.09 -18.52 18.33
C PHE A 636 -17.05 -17.32 18.25
N MET A 637 -18.34 -17.61 18.26
CA MET A 637 -19.39 -16.60 18.25
C MET A 637 -20.31 -16.79 19.44
N PHE A 638 -20.67 -15.70 20.09
CA PHE A 638 -21.70 -15.66 21.11
C PHE A 638 -22.74 -14.60 20.77
N ASN A 639 -24.02 -14.93 20.86
CA ASN A 639 -25.11 -13.97 20.68
C ASN A 639 -26.24 -14.27 21.68
N ARG A 640 -27.04 -13.26 22.03
CA ARG A 640 -28.18 -13.42 22.96
C ARG A 640 -29.19 -14.47 22.48
N THR A 641 -29.44 -14.50 21.18
CA THR A 641 -30.29 -15.49 20.50
C THR A 641 -29.35 -16.43 19.73
N VAL A 642 -29.29 -17.70 20.13
CA VAL A 642 -28.30 -18.67 19.65
C VAL A 642 -28.52 -18.95 18.16
N GLU A 643 -29.77 -19.00 17.72
CA GLU A 643 -30.19 -19.30 16.36
C GLU A 643 -29.58 -18.31 15.35
N HIS A 644 -29.52 -17.03 15.69
CA HIS A 644 -28.88 -16.01 14.86
C HIS A 644 -27.37 -16.23 14.72
N ALA A 645 -26.69 -16.66 15.79
CA ALA A 645 -25.26 -16.98 15.72
C ALA A 645 -25.02 -18.25 14.88
N GLU A 646 -25.89 -19.25 14.99
CA GLU A 646 -25.82 -20.48 14.19
C GLU A 646 -26.03 -20.20 12.70
N GLU A 647 -26.92 -19.26 12.34
CA GLU A 647 -27.09 -18.82 10.97
C GLU A 647 -25.82 -18.20 10.39
N VAL A 648 -25.19 -17.28 11.12
CA VAL A 648 -23.93 -16.65 10.68
C VAL A 648 -22.81 -17.69 10.59
N ALA A 649 -22.70 -18.59 11.56
CA ALA A 649 -21.70 -19.66 11.52
C ALA A 649 -21.90 -20.60 10.33
N ARG A 650 -23.15 -20.98 10.01
CA ARG A 650 -23.47 -21.83 8.85
C ARG A 650 -23.10 -21.14 7.54
N HIS A 651 -23.44 -19.85 7.39
CA HIS A 651 -23.09 -19.04 6.22
C HIS A 651 -21.57 -19.07 5.96
N PHE A 652 -20.76 -18.73 6.96
CA PHE A 652 -19.31 -18.68 6.79
C PHE A 652 -18.68 -20.05 6.63
N ASN A 653 -19.10 -21.06 7.41
CA ASN A 653 -18.56 -22.41 7.25
C ASN A 653 -18.83 -22.98 5.86
N SER A 654 -20.00 -22.71 5.29
CA SER A 654 -20.32 -23.05 3.90
C SER A 654 -19.45 -22.29 2.90
N TRP A 655 -19.27 -20.98 3.09
CA TRP A 655 -18.44 -20.15 2.20
C TRP A 655 -16.95 -20.55 2.26
N THR A 656 -16.47 -21.01 3.41
CA THR A 656 -15.07 -21.41 3.62
C THR A 656 -14.80 -22.90 3.41
N ALA A 657 -15.73 -23.67 2.83
CA ALA A 657 -15.54 -25.11 2.62
C ALA A 657 -14.21 -25.38 1.89
N GLY A 658 -13.35 -26.22 2.48
CA GLY A 658 -12.01 -26.54 1.94
C GLY A 658 -10.86 -25.62 2.39
N LEU A 659 -11.12 -24.52 3.11
CA LEU A 659 -10.06 -23.65 3.66
C LEU A 659 -9.47 -24.16 4.99
N SER A 660 -10.05 -25.19 5.59
CA SER A 660 -9.65 -25.75 6.87
C SER A 660 -9.69 -27.28 6.83
N ASN A 661 -8.56 -27.91 7.16
CA ASN A 661 -8.46 -29.36 7.36
C ASN A 661 -8.93 -29.78 8.78
N GLU A 662 -9.15 -28.82 9.69
CA GLU A 662 -9.53 -29.03 11.10
C GLU A 662 -11.05 -28.85 11.35
N GLY A 663 -11.87 -28.90 10.29
CA GLY A 663 -13.33 -28.74 10.36
C GLY A 663 -13.80 -27.28 10.34
N ASN A 664 -14.99 -27.03 10.91
CA ASN A 664 -15.67 -25.73 10.88
C ASN A 664 -14.83 -24.59 11.48
N ILE A 665 -14.67 -23.50 10.73
CA ILE A 665 -13.91 -22.31 11.14
C ILE A 665 -14.65 -21.52 12.22
N VAL A 666 -15.97 -21.38 12.06
CA VAL A 666 -16.85 -20.62 12.95
C VAL A 666 -17.67 -21.56 13.81
N LYS A 667 -17.63 -21.37 15.13
CA LYS A 667 -18.32 -22.19 16.14
C LYS A 667 -19.15 -21.32 17.06
N VAL A 668 -20.30 -21.82 17.52
CA VAL A 668 -21.22 -21.06 18.38
C VAL A 668 -21.10 -21.50 19.84
N LEU A 669 -20.98 -20.53 20.73
CA LEU A 669 -21.10 -20.71 22.18
C LEU A 669 -22.56 -20.54 22.57
N LYS A 670 -23.17 -21.56 23.18
CA LYS A 670 -24.60 -21.59 23.48
C LYS A 670 -24.94 -20.80 24.76
N CYS A 671 -24.21 -21.05 25.84
CA CYS A 671 -24.41 -20.37 27.11
C CYS A 671 -23.13 -19.71 27.61
N ARG A 672 -23.27 -18.59 28.35
CA ARG A 672 -22.17 -17.92 29.04
C ARG A 672 -21.60 -18.75 30.20
N GLY A 673 -22.43 -19.59 30.80
CA GLY A 673 -22.05 -20.46 31.91
C GLY A 673 -21.30 -21.72 31.48
N ASP A 674 -21.32 -22.05 30.17
CA ASP A 674 -20.63 -23.24 29.66
C ASP A 674 -19.11 -23.06 29.78
N PRO A 675 -18.35 -24.11 30.13
CA PRO A 675 -16.90 -24.05 30.13
C PRO A 675 -16.36 -23.71 28.74
N TRP A 676 -15.20 -23.05 28.68
CA TRP A 676 -14.54 -22.82 27.38
C TRP A 676 -14.30 -24.16 26.65
N PRO A 677 -14.57 -24.25 25.34
CA PRO A 677 -14.50 -25.53 24.62
C PRO A 677 -13.15 -26.24 24.75
N LEU A 678 -13.18 -27.50 25.18
CA LEU A 678 -12.00 -28.35 25.35
C LEU A 678 -11.22 -28.47 24.03
N GLY A 679 -9.89 -28.45 24.13
CA GLY A 679 -8.98 -28.52 22.97
C GLY A 679 -8.74 -27.19 22.25
N TYR A 680 -9.39 -26.10 22.67
CA TYR A 680 -9.15 -24.76 22.15
C TYR A 680 -8.51 -23.86 23.20
N LYS A 681 -7.52 -23.06 22.79
CA LYS A 681 -6.99 -21.99 23.62
C LYS A 681 -8.01 -20.85 23.75
N GLN A 682 -7.95 -20.13 24.86
CA GLN A 682 -8.71 -18.91 25.10
C GLN A 682 -8.45 -17.88 23.97
N PRO A 683 -9.43 -17.01 23.68
CA PRO A 683 -9.32 -16.06 22.59
C PRO A 683 -8.25 -15.01 22.89
N THR A 684 -7.42 -14.71 21.90
CA THR A 684 -6.46 -13.57 21.95
C THR A 684 -6.97 -12.36 21.17
N ILE A 685 -8.12 -12.50 20.49
CA ILE A 685 -8.82 -11.42 19.78
C ILE A 685 -10.29 -11.52 20.16
N ILE A 686 -10.84 -10.49 20.78
CA ILE A 686 -12.25 -10.40 21.16
C ILE A 686 -12.86 -9.19 20.46
N ILE A 687 -13.97 -9.37 19.76
CA ILE A 687 -14.66 -8.30 19.03
C ILE A 687 -16.11 -8.23 19.50
N SER A 688 -16.49 -7.11 20.11
CA SER A 688 -17.88 -6.83 20.49
C SER A 688 -18.58 -6.02 19.40
N CYS A 689 -19.68 -6.57 18.88
CA CYS A 689 -20.50 -5.97 17.84
C CYS A 689 -21.93 -5.67 18.33
N VAL A 690 -22.17 -5.73 19.64
CA VAL A 690 -23.50 -5.56 20.22
C VAL A 690 -23.78 -4.09 20.55
N PRO A 691 -25.03 -3.62 20.37
CA PRO A 691 -25.38 -2.25 20.70
C PRO A 691 -25.42 -2.03 22.22
N VAL A 692 -24.95 -0.85 22.65
CA VAL A 692 -24.94 -0.41 24.06
C VAL A 692 -26.18 0.41 24.41
N SER A 693 -26.91 0.91 23.41
CA SER A 693 -28.18 1.64 23.57
C SER A 693 -29.34 0.85 22.98
N SER A 694 -30.56 1.13 23.43
CA SER A 694 -31.76 0.50 22.88
C SER A 694 -32.00 0.93 21.43
N VAL A 695 -32.18 -0.03 20.53
CA VAL A 695 -32.48 0.22 19.11
C VAL A 695 -33.78 -0.47 18.77
N GLN A 696 -34.76 0.28 18.25
CA GLN A 696 -36.08 -0.23 17.86
C GLN A 696 -36.74 -1.12 18.93
N GLY A 697 -36.72 -0.69 20.19
CA GLY A 697 -37.36 -1.42 21.31
C GLY A 697 -36.56 -2.59 21.89
N ASN A 698 -35.40 -2.95 21.34
CA ASN A 698 -34.51 -3.94 21.95
C ASN A 698 -33.72 -3.34 23.12
N ALA A 699 -33.71 -4.02 24.27
CA ALA A 699 -32.89 -3.63 25.42
C ALA A 699 -31.38 -3.66 25.08
N PRO A 700 -30.57 -2.76 25.67
CA PRO A 700 -29.13 -2.73 25.47
C PRO A 700 -28.48 -4.05 25.89
N ALA A 701 -27.42 -4.47 25.20
CA ALA A 701 -26.83 -5.78 25.44
C ALA A 701 -26.10 -5.90 26.79
N ASN A 702 -25.54 -4.78 27.29
CA ASN A 702 -24.81 -4.68 28.56
C ASN A 702 -23.92 -5.92 28.84
N PHE A 703 -23.10 -6.27 27.85
CA PHE A 703 -22.37 -7.53 27.86
C PHE A 703 -21.18 -7.49 28.82
N GLU A 704 -21.17 -8.43 29.77
CA GLU A 704 -19.99 -8.81 30.55
C GLU A 704 -19.58 -10.23 30.15
N MET A 705 -18.27 -10.42 29.95
CA MET A 705 -17.71 -11.69 29.53
C MET A 705 -17.44 -12.59 30.74
N PRO A 706 -17.69 -13.92 30.65
CA PRO A 706 -17.24 -14.86 31.67
C PRO A 706 -15.73 -14.78 31.90
N LEU A 707 -15.30 -14.81 33.17
CA LEU A 707 -13.88 -14.69 33.55
C LEU A 707 -13.00 -15.76 32.87
N GLN A 708 -13.49 -16.99 32.79
CA GLN A 708 -12.79 -18.10 32.12
C GLN A 708 -12.47 -17.83 30.63
N TRP A 709 -13.21 -16.95 29.96
CA TRP A 709 -12.92 -16.59 28.56
C TRP A 709 -11.80 -15.54 28.47
N PHE A 710 -11.49 -14.82 29.57
CA PHE A 710 -10.39 -13.86 29.68
C PHE A 710 -9.05 -14.48 30.05
N GLU A 711 -8.97 -15.80 30.28
CA GLU A 711 -7.77 -16.49 30.82
C GLU A 711 -6.64 -16.71 29.79
N SER A 712 -6.59 -15.94 28.71
CA SER A 712 -5.46 -16.00 27.77
C SER A 712 -4.16 -15.61 28.49
N PRO A 713 -3.15 -16.50 28.58
CA PRO A 713 -1.91 -16.23 29.31
C PRO A 713 -1.06 -15.13 28.65
N THR A 714 -1.35 -14.79 27.40
CA THR A 714 -0.65 -13.75 26.63
C THR A 714 -1.45 -12.45 26.56
N GLY A 715 -2.61 -12.38 27.22
CA GLY A 715 -3.59 -11.33 26.98
C GLY A 715 -4.09 -11.38 25.53
N GLY A 716 -4.31 -10.21 24.94
CA GLY A 716 -4.90 -10.12 23.61
C GLY A 716 -5.38 -8.72 23.27
N VAL A 717 -6.22 -8.64 22.24
CA VAL A 717 -6.89 -7.42 21.82
C VAL A 717 -8.39 -7.55 22.09
N VAL A 718 -8.99 -6.57 22.76
CA VAL A 718 -10.44 -6.40 22.87
C VAL A 718 -10.84 -5.20 22.03
N CYS A 719 -11.67 -5.44 21.02
CA CYS A 719 -12.19 -4.45 20.09
C CYS A 719 -13.69 -4.24 20.34
N GLU A 720 -14.07 -3.06 20.80
CA GLU A 720 -15.47 -2.65 20.95
C GLU A 720 -15.87 -1.79 19.75
N LEU A 721 -16.91 -2.19 19.02
CA LEU A 721 -17.35 -1.43 17.84
C LEU A 721 -18.36 -0.33 18.19
N ALA A 722 -19.01 -0.42 19.36
CA ALA A 722 -19.79 0.69 19.89
C ALA A 722 -18.87 1.83 20.36
N TYR A 723 -19.29 3.07 20.11
CA TYR A 723 -18.56 4.27 20.53
C TYR A 723 -19.44 5.29 21.27
N LYS A 724 -20.69 4.94 21.59
CA LYS A 724 -21.58 5.73 22.43
C LYS A 724 -22.35 4.82 23.38
N PRO A 725 -22.06 4.86 24.70
CA PRO A 725 -20.91 5.53 25.33
C PRO A 725 -19.57 4.90 24.91
N LEU A 726 -18.46 5.62 25.10
CA LEU A 726 -17.12 5.10 24.83
C LEU A 726 -16.69 4.03 25.84
N ASP A 727 -17.10 4.17 27.10
CA ASP A 727 -16.70 3.27 28.18
C ASP A 727 -17.77 2.21 28.46
N THR A 728 -17.77 1.14 27.65
CA THR A 728 -18.73 0.04 27.76
C THR A 728 -18.40 -0.89 28.94
N LEU A 729 -19.37 -1.71 29.36
CA LEU A 729 -19.16 -2.68 30.44
C LEU A 729 -18.01 -3.65 30.14
N LEU A 730 -17.90 -4.12 28.89
CA LEU A 730 -16.80 -4.98 28.45
C LEU A 730 -15.44 -4.27 28.58
N LEU A 731 -15.35 -2.99 28.22
CA LEU A 731 -14.11 -2.24 28.35
C LEU A 731 -13.76 -1.95 29.82
N LYS A 732 -14.74 -1.62 30.66
CA LYS A 732 -14.56 -1.49 32.12
C LYS A 732 -14.06 -2.80 32.71
N GLN A 733 -14.66 -3.92 32.34
CA GLN A 733 -14.24 -5.25 32.76
C GLN A 733 -12.81 -5.56 32.30
N THR A 734 -12.49 -5.27 31.04
CA THR A 734 -11.14 -5.52 30.47
C THR A 734 -10.06 -4.75 31.23
N ARG A 735 -10.32 -3.48 31.62
CA ARG A 735 -9.39 -2.70 32.45
C ARG A 735 -9.20 -3.33 33.83
N ARG A 736 -10.29 -3.71 34.50
CA ARG A 736 -10.23 -4.40 35.81
C ARG A 736 -9.40 -5.68 35.74
N ILE A 737 -9.60 -6.51 34.71
CA ILE A 737 -8.84 -7.74 34.50
C ILE A 737 -7.36 -7.42 34.28
N ARG A 738 -7.03 -6.47 33.40
CA ARG A 738 -5.66 -6.03 33.17
C ARG A 738 -4.97 -5.57 34.46
N ASP A 739 -5.68 -4.83 35.31
CA ASP A 739 -5.14 -4.30 36.56
C ASP A 739 -4.91 -5.40 37.60
N GLN A 740 -5.81 -6.40 37.66
CA GLN A 740 -5.77 -7.53 38.60
C GLN A 740 -4.76 -8.61 38.18
N THR A 741 -4.78 -9.04 36.91
CA THR A 741 -3.99 -10.18 36.42
C THR A 741 -2.65 -9.78 35.81
N LYS A 742 -2.43 -8.47 35.57
CA LYS A 742 -1.28 -7.92 34.83
C LYS A 742 -1.12 -8.47 33.40
N GLN A 743 -2.17 -9.09 32.85
CA GLN A 743 -2.16 -9.56 31.46
C GLN A 743 -2.22 -8.39 30.47
N ALA A 744 -1.52 -8.52 29.34
CA ALA A 744 -1.42 -7.49 28.31
C ALA A 744 -2.65 -7.43 27.39
N TRP A 745 -3.79 -6.95 27.91
CA TRP A 745 -4.99 -6.67 27.13
C TRP A 745 -4.95 -5.26 26.53
N VAL A 746 -4.91 -5.19 25.19
CA VAL A 746 -5.01 -3.95 24.42
C VAL A 746 -6.47 -3.67 24.13
N ILE A 747 -6.93 -2.47 24.49
CA ILE A 747 -8.31 -2.02 24.23
C ILE A 747 -8.32 -1.19 22.96
N VAL A 748 -9.15 -1.58 22.02
CA VAL A 748 -9.45 -0.84 20.78
C VAL A 748 -10.90 -0.38 20.88
N ASN A 749 -11.13 0.92 20.90
CA ASN A 749 -12.48 1.48 20.98
C ASN A 749 -13.08 1.73 19.58
N GLY A 750 -14.39 1.96 19.52
CA GLY A 750 -15.10 2.10 18.25
C GLY A 750 -14.64 3.30 17.41
N LEU A 751 -14.03 4.32 18.03
CA LEU A 751 -13.49 5.49 17.34
C LEU A 751 -12.14 5.25 16.66
N GLU A 752 -11.46 4.14 16.96
CA GLU A 752 -10.31 3.70 16.15
C GLU A 752 -10.75 2.97 14.88
N VAL A 753 -11.95 2.38 14.89
CA VAL A 753 -12.52 1.61 13.77
C VAL A 753 -13.31 2.52 12.83
N LEU A 754 -14.11 3.43 13.38
CA LEU A 754 -15.01 4.32 12.63
C LEU A 754 -14.30 5.14 11.52
N PRO A 755 -13.14 5.79 11.75
CA PRO A 755 -12.44 6.52 10.70
C PRO A 755 -12.00 5.61 9.56
N GLU A 756 -11.55 4.39 9.85
CA GLU A 756 -11.03 3.48 8.82
C GLU A 756 -12.11 3.04 7.84
N GLN A 757 -13.32 2.73 8.33
CA GLN A 757 -14.44 2.38 7.45
C GLN A 757 -14.95 3.60 6.65
N ALA A 758 -14.93 4.80 7.26
CA ALA A 758 -15.39 6.04 6.63
C ALA A 758 -14.41 6.53 5.55
N ILE A 759 -13.09 6.39 5.79
CA ILE A 759 -12.04 6.62 4.81
C ILE A 759 -12.27 5.75 3.57
N ALA A 760 -12.51 4.44 3.76
CA ALA A 760 -12.78 3.55 2.64
C ALA A 760 -14.09 3.90 1.91
N GLN A 761 -15.13 4.33 2.64
CA GLN A 761 -16.39 4.82 2.04
C GLN A 761 -16.15 6.04 1.17
N PHE A 762 -15.43 7.04 1.67
CA PHE A 762 -15.07 8.23 0.91
C PHE A 762 -14.33 7.88 -0.39
N GLU A 763 -13.33 6.99 -0.31
CA GLU A 763 -12.56 6.56 -1.49
C GLU A 763 -13.44 5.87 -2.54
N LEU A 764 -14.37 4.99 -2.12
CA LEU A 764 -15.31 4.32 -3.03
C LEU A 764 -16.31 5.30 -3.66
N MET A 765 -16.89 6.19 -2.83
CA MET A 765 -17.93 7.15 -3.21
C MET A 765 -17.43 8.22 -4.18
N THR A 766 -16.21 8.73 -3.97
CA THR A 766 -15.68 9.89 -4.72
C THR A 766 -14.64 9.52 -5.78
N GLY A 767 -13.99 8.37 -5.62
CA GLY A 767 -12.85 7.98 -6.44
C GLY A 767 -11.56 8.74 -6.15
N ARG A 768 -11.53 9.52 -5.06
CA ARG A 768 -10.35 10.28 -4.63
C ARG A 768 -9.79 9.71 -3.36
N LYS A 769 -8.47 9.84 -3.21
CA LYS A 769 -7.79 9.49 -1.96
C LYS A 769 -8.34 10.35 -0.83
N ALA A 770 -8.72 9.68 0.26
CA ALA A 770 -9.25 10.35 1.43
C ALA A 770 -8.13 11.07 2.19
N PRO A 771 -8.34 12.30 2.68
CA PRO A 771 -7.41 13.00 3.56
C PRO A 771 -7.46 12.36 4.96
N LYS A 772 -6.70 11.26 5.15
CA LYS A 772 -6.89 10.37 6.32
C LYS A 772 -6.56 11.05 7.63
N GLY A 773 -5.50 11.87 7.63
CA GLY A 773 -5.11 12.67 8.80
C GLY A 773 -6.23 13.61 9.22
N ARG A 774 -6.84 14.31 8.24
CA ARG A 774 -7.93 15.25 8.50
C ARG A 774 -9.20 14.58 9.02
N MET A 775 -9.62 13.46 8.39
CA MET A 775 -10.80 12.72 8.86
C MET A 775 -10.63 12.20 10.29
N ARG A 776 -9.44 11.69 10.65
CA ARG A 776 -9.15 11.26 12.03
C ARG A 776 -9.15 12.43 13.01
N ALA A 777 -8.60 13.58 12.62
CA ALA A 777 -8.61 14.78 13.45
C ALA A 777 -10.04 15.25 13.78
N GLU A 778 -10.98 15.15 12.83
CA GLU A 778 -12.39 15.50 13.08
C GLU A 778 -13.07 14.60 14.10
N VAL A 779 -12.68 13.32 14.18
CA VAL A 779 -13.17 12.42 15.24
C VAL A 779 -12.72 12.88 16.62
N LEU A 780 -11.44 13.25 16.77
CA LEU A 780 -10.90 13.75 18.04
C LEU A 780 -11.52 15.10 18.42
N LYS A 781 -11.68 16.02 17.45
CA LYS A 781 -12.28 17.34 17.66
C LYS A 781 -13.73 17.26 18.12
N ASN A 782 -14.49 16.31 17.60
CA ASN A 782 -15.91 16.15 17.94
C ASN A 782 -16.15 15.17 19.11
N LEU A 783 -15.10 14.52 19.62
CA LEU A 783 -15.14 13.59 20.75
C LEU A 783 -15.86 14.13 21.99
N PRO A 784 -15.63 15.39 22.45
CA PRO A 784 -16.23 15.90 23.70
C PRO A 784 -17.76 16.02 23.66
N LYS A 785 -18.39 15.87 22.49
CA LYS A 785 -19.85 15.84 22.35
C LYS A 785 -20.45 14.47 22.71
N TYR A 786 -19.60 13.47 22.98
CA TYR A 786 -19.97 12.06 23.16
C TYR A 786 -19.53 11.47 24.50
N GLU A 787 -18.74 12.22 25.27
CA GLU A 787 -18.62 12.07 26.73
C GLU A 787 -19.88 12.65 27.40
#